data_AF-A0A1D2RNZ2-F1
#
_entry.id   AF-A0A1D2RNZ2-F1
#
_cell.length_a   1.000
_cell.length_b   1.000
_cell.length_c   1.000
_cell.angle_alpha   90.00
_cell.angle_beta   90.00
_cell.angle_gamma   90.00
#
_symmetry.space_group_name_H-M   'P 1'
#
loop_
_entity.id
_entity.type
_entity.pdbx_description
1 polymer ?
#
loop_
_entity_poly.entity_id
_entity_poly.type
_entity_poly.pdbx_seq_one_letter_code
_entity_poly.pdbx_strand_id
1 'polypeptide(L)'
;MPAGKVLQDVEELGIGMFWATDADGKLTFLSQQARLLFETAGQPVLGEQLTAVFRDAEMLPGSGSQRALAFKCKTRAKIDDHIVELRLPRPGSEDKTSRWWRISGRALTAANGDYLGYRGSAVDITSQYAQEVEIALQSQVDELTGLANRRKLTDRLTSTLAAFRQSRRCCALLMLDLDRFKQVNDNMGHQAGDELLQQVATRLSAIMGDRGEVGRLGGDEFQIMLPDVDDRGTLSELANRIVQSLSQPYQIKGKRAIIGASVGIAIAPYDGLDTEELTHACDLALYAAKDTRGTFRFYSSELSAAASRAAEPAGDLRDAVDRGDLTLAYQPLVDPKTSKVKCFEALLRWAHPEQGDISPGLFIPIAEENELILALGEKVLRQACLDAAAWPGTIRVAVNVSAKQFTRPNFVKLVTAALAASGLAPGRLELEITESVFVGDIEKVDAVFKELRKLGVKLVLDDFGTGYSSLGYLKNGHFDKIKIDQSFVRGCTEAGDTNPAIISAIVALAQALGMETVAEGVEAMDELALVRSRGADLVQGFIYSQALDQDEVLARLATGEMKCEPEGPPRFRSERITIFRKVGLIHEDHYYDVILRNISKTGARIMGLAGVPTGTDVVLDLGNGQLVVSKVVNTTENSQGLKFETALISDGCGGFMTRHRISPYALAEAGIPLAALGPGSFPLAKWRETQRSVPQFVQLELTSNQAFREG
;
A
#
# COMPACT_ATOMS: atom_id res chain seq x y z
N MET A 1 46.80 -18.75 -57.74
CA MET A 1 47.07 -17.68 -56.75
C MET A 1 47.56 -18.36 -55.48
N PRO A 2 48.71 -17.98 -54.90
CA PRO A 2 49.19 -18.59 -53.66
C PRO A 2 48.17 -18.32 -52.55
N ALA A 3 47.82 -19.35 -51.76
CA ALA A 3 46.77 -19.29 -50.74
C ALA A 3 46.95 -18.13 -49.73
N GLY A 4 48.19 -17.68 -49.50
CA GLY A 4 48.48 -16.51 -48.66
C GLY A 4 47.96 -15.18 -49.23
N LYS A 5 47.90 -15.02 -50.56
CA LYS A 5 47.40 -13.78 -51.19
C LYS A 5 45.89 -13.64 -51.03
N VAL A 6 45.15 -14.75 -51.12
CA VAL A 6 43.69 -14.76 -50.89
C VAL A 6 43.34 -14.45 -49.43
N LEU A 7 44.13 -14.96 -48.47
CA LEU A 7 43.92 -14.66 -47.05
C LEU A 7 44.14 -13.16 -46.77
N GLN A 8 45.20 -12.60 -47.35
CA GLN A 8 45.52 -11.18 -47.21
C GLN A 8 44.47 -10.28 -47.88
N ASP A 9 44.00 -10.64 -49.08
CA ASP A 9 42.94 -9.89 -49.77
C ASP A 9 41.61 -9.90 -48.96
N VAL A 10 41.28 -11.02 -48.28
CA VAL A 10 40.09 -11.12 -47.40
C VAL A 10 40.24 -10.28 -46.12
N GLU A 11 41.45 -10.18 -45.57
CA GLU A 11 41.75 -9.30 -44.45
C GLU A 11 41.70 -7.83 -44.85
N GLU A 12 42.26 -7.45 -46.00
CA GLU A 12 42.23 -6.06 -46.52
C GLU A 12 40.82 -5.56 -46.82
N LEU A 13 39.89 -6.46 -47.16
CA LEU A 13 38.46 -6.16 -47.29
C LEU A 13 37.74 -5.97 -45.94
N GLY A 14 38.41 -6.20 -44.81
CA GLY A 14 37.86 -6.04 -43.45
C GLY A 14 36.81 -7.09 -43.07
N ILE A 15 36.74 -8.21 -43.80
CA ILE A 15 35.68 -9.22 -43.66
C ILE A 15 35.89 -10.11 -42.42
N GLY A 16 37.12 -10.22 -41.91
CA GLY A 16 37.42 -10.93 -40.68
C GLY A 16 38.92 -11.16 -40.46
N MET A 17 39.28 -11.36 -39.20
CA MET A 17 40.61 -11.75 -38.73
C MET A 17 40.69 -13.27 -38.56
N PHE A 18 41.90 -13.83 -38.56
CA PHE A 18 42.12 -15.28 -38.44
C PHE A 18 43.04 -15.60 -37.28
N TRP A 19 42.79 -16.74 -36.64
CA TRP A 19 43.56 -17.20 -35.49
C TRP A 19 43.77 -18.72 -35.50
N ALA A 20 44.81 -19.15 -34.81
CA ALA A 20 45.18 -20.55 -34.70
C ALA A 20 45.77 -20.88 -33.33
N THR A 21 45.55 -22.11 -32.87
CA THR A 21 46.26 -22.65 -31.70
C THR A 21 47.05 -23.91 -32.03
N ASP A 22 47.97 -24.26 -31.14
CA ASP A 22 48.52 -25.62 -31.04
C ASP A 22 47.57 -26.56 -30.27
N ALA A 23 48.02 -27.80 -30.07
CA ALA A 23 47.31 -28.85 -29.35
C ALA A 23 47.10 -28.55 -27.85
N ASP A 24 47.95 -27.68 -27.27
CA ASP A 24 47.85 -27.23 -25.88
C ASP A 24 46.91 -26.00 -25.74
N GLY A 25 46.43 -25.47 -26.86
CA GLY A 25 45.50 -24.33 -26.92
C GLY A 25 46.20 -22.97 -26.82
N LYS A 26 47.51 -22.90 -27.06
CA LYS A 26 48.26 -21.64 -27.14
C LYS A 26 48.13 -21.04 -28.53
N LEU A 27 48.00 -19.73 -28.61
CA LEU A 27 47.89 -19.00 -29.88
C LEU A 27 49.19 -19.07 -30.67
N THR A 28 49.19 -19.78 -31.81
CA THR A 28 50.36 -19.92 -32.68
C THR A 28 50.32 -19.01 -33.90
N PHE A 29 49.14 -18.51 -34.26
CA PHE A 29 48.99 -17.59 -35.39
C PHE A 29 47.83 -16.63 -35.15
N LEU A 30 48.05 -15.38 -35.57
CA LEU A 30 47.06 -14.33 -35.72
C LEU A 30 47.32 -13.64 -37.05
N SER A 31 46.24 -13.30 -37.75
CA SER A 31 46.29 -12.49 -38.96
C SER A 31 47.01 -11.17 -38.76
N GLN A 32 47.49 -10.55 -39.83
CA GLN A 32 48.28 -9.32 -39.74
C GLN A 32 47.49 -8.18 -39.09
N GLN A 33 46.21 -8.03 -39.46
CA GLN A 33 45.33 -7.03 -38.84
C GLN A 33 45.07 -7.28 -37.35
N ALA A 34 44.83 -8.54 -36.96
CA ALA A 34 44.65 -8.89 -35.55
C ALA A 34 45.91 -8.60 -34.75
N ARG A 35 47.06 -8.98 -35.31
CA ARG A 35 48.37 -8.80 -34.68
C ARG A 35 48.72 -7.32 -34.49
N LEU A 36 48.42 -6.47 -35.47
CA LEU A 36 48.62 -5.03 -35.38
C LEU A 36 47.83 -4.41 -34.20
N LEU A 37 46.61 -4.89 -33.92
CA LEU A 37 45.79 -4.41 -32.80
C LEU A 37 46.45 -4.70 -31.44
N PHE A 38 47.03 -5.89 -31.26
CA PHE A 38 47.74 -6.26 -30.03
C PHE A 38 49.13 -5.59 -29.91
N GLU A 39 49.86 -5.47 -31.02
CA GLU A 39 51.18 -4.82 -31.06
C GLU A 39 51.09 -3.32 -30.80
N THR A 40 50.06 -2.65 -31.33
CA THR A 40 49.79 -1.23 -31.05
C THR A 40 49.43 -1.01 -29.59
N ALA A 41 48.83 -2.01 -28.93
CA ALA A 41 48.52 -2.00 -27.51
C ALA A 41 49.70 -2.47 -26.61
N GLY A 42 50.86 -2.77 -27.20
CA GLY A 42 52.07 -3.17 -26.47
C GLY A 42 52.01 -4.56 -25.83
N GLN A 43 51.11 -5.45 -26.28
CA GLN A 43 50.90 -6.77 -25.68
C GLN A 43 51.16 -7.89 -26.70
N PRO A 44 52.29 -8.61 -26.65
CA PRO A 44 52.47 -9.80 -27.45
C PRO A 44 51.57 -10.93 -26.94
N VAL A 45 50.76 -11.51 -27.82
CA VAL A 45 49.75 -12.54 -27.46
C VAL A 45 50.00 -13.91 -28.10
N LEU A 46 51.02 -14.04 -28.96
CA LEU A 46 51.43 -15.34 -29.49
C LEU A 46 52.14 -16.15 -28.39
N GLY A 47 51.79 -17.41 -28.26
CA GLY A 47 52.27 -18.31 -27.21
C GLY A 47 51.42 -18.30 -25.92
N GLU A 48 50.50 -17.35 -25.79
CA GLU A 48 49.56 -17.28 -24.67
C GLU A 48 48.37 -18.23 -24.86
N GLN A 49 47.75 -18.66 -23.75
CA GLN A 49 46.57 -19.51 -23.78
C GLN A 49 45.39 -18.75 -24.43
N LEU A 50 44.69 -19.39 -25.37
CA LEU A 50 43.52 -18.80 -26.04
C LEU A 50 42.50 -18.21 -25.06
N THR A 51 42.20 -18.92 -23.98
CA THR A 51 41.23 -18.51 -22.94
C THR A 51 41.75 -17.43 -22.00
N ALA A 52 43.06 -17.16 -22.00
CA ALA A 52 43.63 -16.04 -21.24
C ALA A 52 43.53 -14.73 -22.03
N VAL A 53 43.67 -14.81 -23.36
CA VAL A 53 43.56 -13.69 -24.30
C VAL A 53 42.10 -13.36 -24.62
N PHE A 54 41.30 -14.38 -24.92
CA PHE A 54 39.87 -14.27 -25.20
C PHE A 54 39.07 -14.71 -23.98
N ARG A 55 38.52 -13.73 -23.26
CA ARG A 55 37.65 -13.98 -22.10
C ARG A 55 36.22 -14.08 -22.55
N ASP A 56 35.41 -14.91 -21.90
CA ASP A 56 33.97 -14.91 -22.13
C ASP A 56 33.43 -13.50 -21.82
N ALA A 57 32.71 -12.88 -22.77
CA ALA A 57 32.10 -11.57 -22.54
C ALA A 57 30.99 -11.67 -21.48
N GLU A 58 30.78 -10.59 -20.72
CA GLU A 58 29.65 -10.51 -19.79
C GLU A 58 28.32 -10.66 -20.55
N MET A 59 27.40 -11.42 -19.96
CA MET A 59 26.11 -11.73 -20.61
C MET A 59 25.23 -10.48 -20.66
N LEU A 60 24.70 -10.20 -21.84
CA LEU A 60 23.67 -9.18 -22.01
C LEU A 60 22.34 -9.70 -21.45
N PRO A 61 21.54 -8.87 -20.72
CA PRO A 61 20.25 -9.28 -20.21
C PRO A 61 19.32 -9.81 -21.32
N GLY A 62 18.88 -11.07 -21.20
CA GLY A 62 18.02 -11.74 -22.19
C GLY A 62 18.74 -12.51 -23.30
N SER A 63 20.08 -12.60 -23.29
CA SER A 63 20.81 -13.50 -24.20
C SER A 63 20.89 -14.93 -23.64
N GLY A 64 20.65 -15.95 -24.48
CA GLY A 64 20.70 -17.35 -24.06
C GLY A 64 22.10 -17.76 -23.59
N SER A 65 22.17 -18.64 -22.57
CA SER A 65 23.45 -19.08 -21.98
C SER A 65 24.37 -19.72 -23.03
N GLN A 66 25.51 -19.07 -23.29
CA GLN A 66 26.59 -19.66 -24.06
C GLN A 66 27.44 -20.53 -23.12
N ARG A 67 27.71 -21.78 -23.50
CA ARG A 67 28.68 -22.62 -22.76
C ARG A 67 30.07 -21.97 -22.83
N ALA A 68 30.73 -21.85 -21.68
CA ALA A 68 32.03 -21.19 -21.55
C ALA A 68 33.06 -21.66 -22.59
N LEU A 69 33.86 -20.72 -23.11
CA LEU A 69 34.86 -21.02 -24.14
C LEU A 69 35.83 -22.11 -23.68
N ALA A 70 36.28 -22.05 -22.43
CA ALA A 70 37.17 -23.06 -21.84
C ALA A 70 36.57 -24.48 -21.90
N PHE A 71 35.25 -24.62 -21.71
CA PHE A 71 34.58 -25.91 -21.81
C PHE A 71 34.53 -26.42 -23.26
N LYS A 72 34.26 -25.54 -24.22
CA LYS A 72 34.26 -25.88 -25.66
C LYS A 72 35.66 -26.33 -26.11
N CYS A 73 36.71 -25.63 -25.67
CA CYS A 73 38.10 -26.02 -25.93
C CYS A 73 38.46 -27.37 -25.30
N LYS A 74 38.08 -27.61 -24.04
CA LYS A 74 38.35 -28.88 -23.34
C LYS A 74 37.65 -30.07 -24.01
N THR A 75 36.42 -29.88 -24.47
CA THR A 75 35.65 -30.92 -25.17
C THR A 75 35.96 -31.03 -26.66
N ARG A 76 36.88 -30.19 -27.17
CA ARG A 76 37.26 -30.08 -28.59
C ARG A 76 36.05 -29.84 -29.51
N ALA A 77 35.01 -29.18 -28.98
CA ALA A 77 33.78 -28.89 -29.69
C ALA A 77 33.98 -27.76 -30.71
N LYS A 78 33.10 -27.69 -31.72
CA LYS A 78 33.03 -26.54 -32.63
C LYS A 78 32.73 -25.28 -31.80
N ILE A 79 33.47 -24.20 -32.08
CA ILE A 79 33.19 -22.85 -31.57
C ILE A 79 32.40 -22.15 -32.68
N ASP A 80 31.18 -21.74 -32.38
CA ASP A 80 30.27 -21.07 -33.32
C ASP A 80 29.83 -19.76 -32.71
N ASP A 81 30.12 -18.66 -33.40
CA ASP A 81 29.70 -17.29 -33.08
C ASP A 81 29.85 -16.89 -31.61
N HIS A 82 30.94 -17.33 -30.98
CA HIS A 82 31.19 -17.14 -29.55
C HIS A 82 31.70 -15.72 -29.31
N ILE A 83 31.11 -14.99 -28.38
CA ILE A 83 31.49 -13.60 -28.11
C ILE A 83 32.54 -13.55 -26.99
N VAL A 84 33.65 -12.85 -27.25
CA VAL A 84 34.78 -12.74 -26.33
C VAL A 84 35.14 -11.29 -26.08
N GLU A 85 35.52 -10.98 -24.84
CA GLU A 85 36.09 -9.70 -24.42
C GLU A 85 37.62 -9.76 -24.51
N LEU A 86 38.21 -8.74 -25.11
CA LEU A 86 39.64 -8.48 -25.14
C LEU A 86 39.93 -7.20 -24.37
N ARG A 87 40.76 -7.27 -23.32
CA ARG A 87 41.18 -6.11 -22.53
C ARG A 87 42.57 -5.68 -22.96
N LEU A 88 42.64 -4.67 -23.81
CA LEU A 88 43.89 -4.14 -24.36
C LEU A 88 44.38 -2.95 -23.53
N PRO A 89 45.69 -2.81 -23.25
CA PRO A 89 46.24 -1.61 -22.64
C PRO A 89 45.98 -0.37 -23.53
N ARG A 90 45.59 0.76 -22.93
CA ARG A 90 45.50 2.01 -23.67
C ARG A 90 46.89 2.64 -23.80
N PRO A 91 47.35 3.01 -25.00
CA PRO A 91 48.65 3.67 -25.16
C PRO A 91 48.71 4.95 -24.32
N GLY A 92 49.64 5.02 -23.37
CA GLY A 92 49.86 6.20 -22.50
C GLY A 92 48.93 6.33 -21.28
N SER A 93 48.16 5.29 -20.92
CA SER A 93 47.38 5.24 -19.68
C SER A 93 47.53 3.86 -19.00
N GLU A 94 47.36 3.79 -17.68
CA GLU A 94 47.23 2.51 -16.96
C GLU A 94 45.87 1.85 -17.21
N ASP A 95 44.90 2.57 -17.80
CA ASP A 95 43.59 2.04 -18.14
C ASP A 95 43.63 1.06 -19.32
N LYS A 96 42.81 0.01 -19.22
CA LYS A 96 42.59 -0.96 -20.31
C LYS A 96 41.30 -0.61 -21.05
N THR A 97 41.34 -0.66 -22.38
CA THR A 97 40.15 -0.57 -23.24
C THR A 97 39.65 -1.96 -23.60
N SER A 98 38.36 -2.20 -23.39
CA SER A 98 37.71 -3.44 -23.82
C SER A 98 37.30 -3.37 -25.29
N ARG A 99 37.51 -4.48 -25.99
CA ARG A 99 37.03 -4.78 -27.35
C ARG A 99 36.23 -6.07 -27.31
N TRP A 100 35.23 -6.20 -28.17
CA TRP A 100 34.41 -7.41 -28.24
C TRP A 100 34.50 -8.03 -29.62
N TRP A 101 34.93 -9.29 -29.68
CA TRP A 101 35.04 -10.03 -30.93
C TRP A 101 34.07 -11.21 -30.92
N ARG A 102 33.55 -11.54 -32.11
CA ARG A 102 32.84 -12.80 -32.35
C ARG A 102 33.80 -13.78 -32.99
N ILE A 103 34.03 -14.92 -32.36
CA ILE A 103 34.96 -15.94 -32.82
C ILE A 103 34.25 -17.24 -33.20
N SER A 104 34.71 -17.82 -34.30
CA SER A 104 34.27 -19.13 -34.78
C SER A 104 35.50 -19.98 -35.07
N GLY A 105 35.46 -21.26 -34.72
CA GLY A 105 36.64 -22.12 -34.78
C GLY A 105 36.32 -23.60 -34.82
N ARG A 106 37.15 -24.36 -35.53
CA ARG A 106 37.08 -25.83 -35.59
C ARG A 106 38.36 -26.46 -35.06
N ALA A 107 38.18 -27.55 -34.33
CA ALA A 107 39.27 -28.43 -33.92
C ALA A 107 39.85 -29.11 -35.17
N LEU A 108 41.18 -29.15 -35.28
CA LEU A 108 41.89 -29.90 -36.31
C LEU A 108 42.44 -31.19 -35.72
N THR A 109 42.35 -32.26 -36.51
CA THR A 109 42.96 -33.55 -36.22
C THR A 109 43.87 -33.96 -37.38
N ALA A 110 45.04 -34.50 -37.06
CA ALA A 110 45.93 -35.12 -38.02
C ALA A 110 45.30 -36.41 -38.59
N ALA A 111 45.87 -36.93 -39.68
CA ALA A 111 45.40 -38.16 -40.33
C ALA A 111 45.50 -39.41 -39.41
N ASN A 112 46.35 -39.35 -38.39
CA ASN A 112 46.51 -40.38 -37.35
C ASN A 112 45.54 -40.21 -36.16
N GLY A 113 44.65 -39.21 -36.18
CA GLY A 113 43.68 -38.92 -35.12
C GLY A 113 44.18 -37.96 -34.03
N ASP A 114 45.43 -37.52 -34.07
CA ASP A 114 45.97 -36.61 -33.05
C ASP A 114 45.38 -35.20 -33.18
N TYR A 115 45.09 -34.58 -32.04
CA TYR A 115 44.57 -33.22 -32.00
C TYR A 115 45.69 -32.20 -32.27
N LEU A 116 45.48 -31.30 -33.25
CA LEU A 116 46.47 -30.31 -33.70
C LEU A 116 46.18 -28.88 -33.24
N GLY A 117 45.09 -28.66 -32.49
CA GLY A 117 44.63 -27.33 -32.08
C GLY A 117 43.41 -26.83 -32.85
N TYR A 118 43.14 -25.53 -32.78
CA TYR A 118 42.04 -24.87 -33.48
C TYR A 118 42.52 -24.02 -34.66
N ARG A 119 41.66 -23.88 -35.66
CA ARG A 119 41.73 -22.78 -36.64
C ARG A 119 40.38 -22.08 -36.68
N GLY A 120 40.40 -20.76 -36.71
CA GLY A 120 39.18 -19.97 -36.63
C GLY A 120 39.30 -18.60 -37.25
N SER A 121 38.15 -17.95 -37.34
CA SER A 121 38.00 -16.55 -37.69
C SER A 121 37.49 -15.75 -36.49
N ALA A 122 37.71 -14.45 -36.55
CA ALA A 122 37.23 -13.47 -35.59
C ALA A 122 36.72 -12.25 -36.35
N VAL A 123 35.62 -11.65 -35.88
CA VAL A 123 35.12 -10.38 -36.39
C VAL A 123 35.04 -9.40 -35.22
N ASP A 124 35.55 -8.19 -35.41
CA ASP A 124 35.40 -7.14 -34.42
C ASP A 124 33.95 -6.64 -34.43
N ILE A 125 33.25 -6.88 -33.32
CA ILE A 125 31.85 -6.47 -33.15
C ILE A 125 31.75 -5.37 -32.10
N THR A 126 32.83 -4.68 -31.74
CA THR A 126 32.85 -3.70 -30.64
C THR A 126 31.76 -2.63 -30.80
N SER A 127 31.60 -2.05 -32.00
CA SER A 127 30.57 -1.04 -32.27
C SER A 127 29.15 -1.63 -32.24
N GLN A 128 28.98 -2.83 -32.79
CA GLN A 128 27.68 -3.52 -32.79
C GLN A 128 27.27 -3.93 -31.36
N TYR A 129 28.20 -4.50 -30.61
CA TYR A 129 28.00 -4.91 -29.22
C TYR A 129 27.73 -3.69 -28.34
N ALA A 130 28.43 -2.57 -28.52
CA ALA A 130 28.13 -1.33 -27.81
C ALA A 130 26.71 -0.80 -28.15
N GLN A 131 26.27 -0.88 -29.41
CA GLN A 131 24.90 -0.53 -29.79
C GLN A 131 23.88 -1.51 -29.21
N GLU A 132 24.15 -2.80 -29.19
CA GLU A 132 23.27 -3.80 -28.59
C GLU A 132 23.17 -3.64 -27.06
N VAL A 133 24.28 -3.30 -26.39
CA VAL A 133 24.32 -2.93 -24.97
C VAL A 133 23.50 -1.67 -24.73
N GLU A 134 23.69 -0.63 -25.55
CA GLU A 134 22.94 0.62 -25.43
C GLU A 134 21.44 0.40 -25.68
N ILE A 135 21.06 -0.37 -26.70
CA ILE A 135 19.67 -0.76 -26.98
C ILE A 135 19.11 -1.58 -25.82
N ALA A 136 19.89 -2.52 -25.27
CA ALA A 136 19.47 -3.31 -24.11
C ALA A 136 19.26 -2.43 -22.86
N LEU A 137 20.13 -1.44 -22.64
CA LEU A 137 20.00 -0.46 -21.55
C LEU A 137 18.82 0.49 -21.77
N GLN A 138 18.60 0.98 -23.00
CA GLN A 138 17.44 1.80 -23.36
C GLN A 138 16.13 1.02 -23.24
N SER A 139 16.15 -0.29 -23.50
CA SER A 139 14.98 -1.17 -23.33
C SER A 139 14.64 -1.51 -21.87
N GLN A 140 15.36 -0.95 -20.90
CA GLN A 140 15.19 -1.23 -19.47
C GLN A 140 14.67 -0.05 -18.65
N VAL A 141 14.48 1.11 -19.29
CA VAL A 141 13.90 2.30 -18.67
C VAL A 141 12.55 2.62 -19.29
N ASP A 142 11.67 3.23 -18.51
CA ASP A 142 10.43 3.83 -19.02
C ASP A 142 10.75 5.19 -19.62
N GLU A 143 10.48 5.37 -20.92
CA GLU A 143 10.86 6.58 -21.67
C GLU A 143 10.24 7.86 -21.11
N LEU A 144 9.05 7.76 -20.51
CA LEU A 144 8.33 8.91 -19.98
C LEU A 144 8.93 9.40 -18.66
N THR A 145 9.19 8.47 -17.74
CA THR A 145 9.57 8.79 -16.35
C THR A 145 11.06 8.66 -16.06
N GLY A 146 11.81 7.97 -16.92
CA GLY A 146 13.22 7.64 -16.71
C GLY A 146 13.48 6.57 -15.63
N LEU A 147 12.42 6.01 -15.04
CA LEU A 147 12.51 4.95 -14.04
C LEU A 147 12.81 3.58 -14.69
N ALA A 148 13.11 2.57 -13.87
CA ALA A 148 13.15 1.19 -14.35
C ALA A 148 11.79 0.80 -14.95
N ASN A 149 11.79 0.09 -16.07
CA ASN A 149 10.54 -0.46 -16.61
C ASN A 149 10.22 -1.83 -15.99
N ARG A 150 9.03 -2.35 -16.30
CA ARG A 150 8.54 -3.66 -15.84
C ARG A 150 9.56 -4.79 -16.03
N ARG A 151 10.23 -4.84 -17.19
CA ARG A 151 11.22 -5.89 -17.50
C ARG A 151 12.42 -5.81 -16.56
N LYS A 152 13.02 -4.62 -16.42
CA LYS A 152 14.18 -4.41 -15.53
C LYS A 152 13.85 -4.78 -14.09
N LEU A 153 12.70 -4.34 -13.57
CA LEU A 153 12.29 -4.68 -12.21
C LEU A 153 12.05 -6.19 -12.02
N THR A 154 11.42 -6.86 -12.98
CA THR A 154 11.15 -8.30 -12.91
C THR A 154 12.45 -9.11 -12.91
N ASP A 155 13.38 -8.78 -13.80
CA ASP A 155 14.69 -9.42 -13.89
C ASP A 155 15.52 -9.19 -12.60
N ARG A 156 15.44 -7.97 -12.05
CA ARG A 156 16.12 -7.60 -10.81
C ARG A 156 15.54 -8.31 -9.60
N LEU A 157 14.21 -8.38 -9.49
CA LEU A 157 13.53 -9.09 -8.41
C LEU A 157 13.88 -10.59 -8.46
N THR A 158 13.81 -11.20 -9.64
CA THR A 158 14.13 -12.62 -9.84
C THR A 158 15.57 -12.95 -9.44
N SER A 159 16.53 -12.16 -9.90
CA SER A 159 17.94 -12.35 -9.53
C SER A 159 18.20 -12.10 -8.04
N THR A 160 17.55 -11.09 -7.44
CA THR A 160 17.67 -10.76 -6.02
C THR A 160 17.12 -11.88 -5.14
N LEU A 161 15.91 -12.36 -5.40
CA LEU A 161 15.29 -13.46 -4.65
C LEU A 161 16.11 -14.75 -4.75
N ALA A 162 16.64 -15.08 -5.92
CA ALA A 162 17.51 -16.25 -6.11
C ALA A 162 18.79 -16.17 -5.26
N ALA A 163 19.43 -14.99 -5.18
CA ALA A 163 20.61 -14.78 -4.35
C ALA A 163 20.27 -14.73 -2.85
N PHE A 164 19.15 -14.12 -2.49
CA PHE A 164 18.72 -13.92 -1.11
C PHE A 164 18.25 -15.22 -0.46
N ARG A 165 17.71 -16.15 -1.26
CA ARG A 165 17.40 -17.51 -0.81
C ARG A 165 18.63 -18.27 -0.29
N GLN A 166 19.79 -18.09 -0.91
CA GLN A 166 21.04 -18.74 -0.48
C GLN A 166 21.61 -18.08 0.77
N SER A 167 21.46 -16.77 0.90
CA SER A 167 21.98 -15.97 2.03
C SER A 167 20.97 -15.76 3.16
N ARG A 168 19.76 -16.35 3.06
CA ARG A 168 18.65 -16.23 4.02
C ARG A 168 18.20 -14.79 4.29
N ARG A 169 18.20 -13.96 3.25
CA ARG A 169 17.85 -12.53 3.30
C ARG A 169 16.42 -12.28 2.82
N CYS A 170 15.84 -11.17 3.21
CA CYS A 170 14.47 -10.77 2.87
C CYS A 170 14.45 -9.67 1.79
N CYS A 171 13.32 -9.54 1.11
CA CYS A 171 13.08 -8.46 0.16
C CYS A 171 11.62 -8.05 0.23
N ALA A 172 11.35 -6.77 0.45
CA ALA A 172 10.01 -6.20 0.37
C ALA A 172 9.72 -5.69 -1.04
N LEU A 173 8.49 -5.90 -1.46
CA LEU A 173 7.92 -5.43 -2.71
C LEU A 173 6.71 -4.57 -2.39
N LEU A 174 6.68 -3.36 -2.96
CA LEU A 174 5.52 -2.48 -2.91
C LEU A 174 5.03 -2.24 -4.33
N MET A 175 3.73 -2.34 -4.54
CA MET A 175 3.07 -1.98 -5.79
C MET A 175 2.09 -0.85 -5.53
N LEU A 176 2.05 0.12 -6.44
CA LEU A 176 1.31 1.35 -6.28
C LEU A 176 0.44 1.62 -7.49
N ASP A 177 -0.73 2.17 -7.24
CA ASP A 177 -1.67 2.66 -8.25
C ASP A 177 -2.09 4.08 -7.90
N LEU A 178 -2.13 4.97 -8.89
CA LEU A 178 -2.50 6.37 -8.67
C LEU A 178 -4.01 6.55 -8.73
N ASP A 179 -4.62 6.76 -7.56
CA ASP A 179 -6.07 6.94 -7.48
C ASP A 179 -6.50 8.19 -8.27
N ARG A 180 -7.57 8.05 -9.06
CA ARG A 180 -8.16 9.12 -9.87
C ARG A 180 -7.24 9.67 -10.98
N PHE A 181 -6.16 8.99 -11.35
CA PHE A 181 -5.30 9.40 -12.47
C PHE A 181 -6.07 9.56 -13.79
N LYS A 182 -7.00 8.65 -14.08
CA LYS A 182 -7.87 8.75 -15.26
C LYS A 182 -8.65 10.08 -15.32
N GLN A 183 -9.11 10.60 -14.18
CA GLN A 183 -9.83 11.88 -14.13
C GLN A 183 -8.93 13.06 -14.53
N VAL A 184 -7.63 12.98 -14.25
CA VAL A 184 -6.66 13.99 -14.70
C VAL A 184 -6.53 13.95 -16.22
N ASN A 185 -6.41 12.75 -16.81
CA ASN A 185 -6.38 12.60 -18.27
C ASN A 185 -7.66 13.13 -18.93
N ASP A 186 -8.81 12.78 -18.38
CA ASP A 186 -10.11 13.16 -18.95
C ASP A 186 -10.36 14.67 -18.86
N ASN A 187 -9.95 15.31 -17.75
CA ASN A 187 -10.20 16.75 -17.52
C ASN A 187 -9.12 17.68 -18.08
N MET A 188 -7.87 17.21 -18.19
CA MET A 188 -6.70 18.05 -18.51
C MET A 188 -5.91 17.57 -19.73
N GLY A 189 -6.28 16.42 -20.31
CA GLY A 189 -5.66 15.81 -21.48
C GLY A 189 -4.44 14.95 -21.15
N HIS A 190 -4.10 14.02 -22.05
CA HIS A 190 -3.02 13.05 -21.85
C HIS A 190 -1.66 13.69 -21.54
N GLN A 191 -1.32 14.81 -22.18
CA GLN A 191 -0.06 15.50 -21.90
C GLN A 191 0.05 16.00 -20.44
N ALA A 192 -1.08 16.31 -19.81
CA ALA A 192 -1.11 16.66 -18.39
C ALA A 192 -0.92 15.42 -17.51
N GLY A 193 -1.47 14.27 -17.90
CA GLY A 193 -1.20 12.99 -17.25
C GLY A 193 0.27 12.58 -17.36
N ASP A 194 0.89 12.80 -18.51
CA ASP A 194 2.32 12.52 -18.72
C ASP A 194 3.21 13.36 -17.79
N GLU A 195 2.93 14.66 -17.68
CA GLU A 195 3.62 15.57 -16.75
C GLU A 195 3.39 15.16 -15.29
N LEU A 196 2.18 14.69 -14.94
CA LEU A 196 1.89 14.16 -13.61
C LEU A 196 2.74 12.92 -13.31
N LEU A 197 2.83 11.97 -14.24
CA LEU A 197 3.60 10.74 -14.06
C LEU A 197 5.10 11.02 -13.86
N GLN A 198 5.64 12.02 -14.56
CA GLN A 198 7.02 12.49 -14.36
C GLN A 198 7.24 13.08 -12.96
N GLN A 199 6.29 13.88 -12.46
CA GLN A 199 6.36 14.42 -11.11
C GLN A 199 6.20 13.33 -10.04
N VAL A 200 5.33 12.35 -10.25
CA VAL A 200 5.19 11.16 -9.39
C VAL A 200 6.51 10.41 -9.30
N ALA A 201 7.13 10.11 -10.45
CA ALA A 201 8.42 9.42 -10.51
C ALA A 201 9.52 10.17 -9.75
N THR A 202 9.54 11.51 -9.87
CA THR A 202 10.47 12.37 -9.14
C THR A 202 10.26 12.28 -7.63
N ARG A 203 9.00 12.34 -7.16
CA ARG A 203 8.66 12.24 -5.73
C ARG A 203 9.02 10.87 -5.17
N LEU A 204 8.68 9.79 -5.88
CA LEU A 204 9.02 8.44 -5.46
C LEU A 204 10.53 8.26 -5.35
N SER A 205 11.29 8.72 -6.35
CA SER A 205 12.75 8.65 -6.33
C SER A 205 13.36 9.42 -5.14
N ALA A 206 12.83 10.61 -4.84
CA ALA A 206 13.28 11.41 -3.71
C ALA A 206 12.96 10.77 -2.34
N ILE A 207 11.81 10.09 -2.22
CA ILE A 207 11.47 9.35 -1.01
C ILE A 207 12.38 8.13 -0.86
N MET A 208 12.63 7.39 -1.94
CA MET A 208 13.41 6.17 -1.87
C MET A 208 14.89 6.42 -1.60
N GLY A 209 15.50 7.40 -2.29
CA GLY A 209 16.96 7.59 -2.27
C GLY A 209 17.67 6.28 -2.64
N ASP A 210 18.72 5.93 -1.89
CA ASP A 210 19.53 4.73 -2.16
C ASP A 210 18.97 3.46 -1.51
N ARG A 211 17.78 3.52 -0.88
CA ARG A 211 17.22 2.42 -0.09
C ARG A 211 16.59 1.32 -0.93
N GLY A 212 16.23 1.60 -2.18
CA GLY A 212 15.53 0.67 -3.04
C GLY A 212 15.47 1.12 -4.48
N GLU A 213 14.84 0.30 -5.31
CA GLU A 213 14.70 0.54 -6.74
C GLU A 213 13.24 0.85 -7.07
N VAL A 214 13.01 1.92 -7.85
CA VAL A 214 11.68 2.36 -8.28
C VAL A 214 11.54 2.12 -9.77
N GLY A 215 10.40 1.58 -10.18
CA GLY A 215 10.06 1.44 -11.59
C GLY A 215 8.59 1.70 -11.87
N ARG A 216 8.30 1.94 -13.15
CA ARG A 216 6.95 2.09 -13.69
C ARG A 216 6.59 0.83 -14.47
N LEU A 217 5.46 0.22 -14.13
CA LEU A 217 5.01 -1.01 -14.77
C LEU A 217 4.22 -0.76 -16.04
N GLY A 218 3.60 0.41 -16.14
CA GLY A 218 2.75 0.85 -17.25
C GLY A 218 1.56 1.66 -16.72
N GLY A 219 0.97 2.53 -17.55
CA GLY A 219 -0.17 3.34 -17.11
C GLY A 219 0.16 4.19 -15.88
N ASP A 220 -0.63 4.03 -14.83
CA ASP A 220 -0.51 4.63 -13.50
C ASP A 220 0.11 3.69 -12.44
N GLU A 221 0.64 2.54 -12.85
CA GLU A 221 1.21 1.54 -11.94
C GLU A 221 2.71 1.74 -11.72
N PHE A 222 3.12 1.78 -10.45
CA PHE A 222 4.53 1.86 -10.02
C PHE A 222 4.87 0.69 -9.10
N GLN A 223 6.15 0.35 -9.04
CA GLN A 223 6.66 -0.72 -8.19
C GLN A 223 7.95 -0.28 -7.52
N ILE A 224 8.12 -0.67 -6.26
CA ILE A 224 9.30 -0.39 -5.45
C ILE A 224 9.82 -1.70 -4.88
N MET A 225 11.11 -1.96 -5.07
CA MET A 225 11.83 -3.10 -4.49
C MET A 225 12.77 -2.63 -3.38
N LEU A 226 12.66 -3.24 -2.20
CA LEU A 226 13.44 -2.93 -1.00
C LEU A 226 14.20 -4.18 -0.52
N PRO A 227 15.49 -4.31 -0.85
CA PRO A 227 16.33 -5.38 -0.31
C PRO A 227 16.51 -5.23 1.20
N ASP A 228 16.51 -6.34 1.94
CA ASP A 228 16.84 -6.41 3.37
C ASP A 228 15.92 -5.65 4.31
N VAL A 229 14.66 -5.48 3.91
CA VAL A 229 13.63 -4.87 4.74
C VAL A 229 12.46 -5.85 4.92
N ASP A 230 12.24 -6.29 6.16
CA ASP A 230 11.05 -7.05 6.56
C ASP A 230 10.35 -6.49 7.82
N ASP A 231 10.88 -5.41 8.39
CA ASP A 231 10.24 -4.68 9.48
C ASP A 231 8.98 -3.99 8.97
N ARG A 232 7.82 -4.54 9.36
CA ARG A 232 6.53 -4.03 8.92
C ARG A 232 6.26 -2.62 9.46
N GLY A 233 6.84 -2.23 10.60
CA GLY A 233 6.72 -0.86 11.12
C GLY A 233 7.40 0.14 10.20
N THR A 234 8.65 -0.15 9.79
CA THR A 234 9.39 0.70 8.84
C THR A 234 8.71 0.75 7.47
N LEU A 235 8.17 -0.37 7.00
CA LEU A 235 7.43 -0.42 5.73
C LEU A 235 6.11 0.37 5.81
N SER A 236 5.38 0.30 6.92
CA SER A 236 4.18 1.12 7.16
C SER A 236 4.49 2.62 7.15
N GLU A 237 5.56 3.05 7.84
CA GLU A 237 6.00 4.45 7.84
C GLU A 237 6.37 4.94 6.44
N LEU A 238 7.08 4.10 5.67
CA LEU A 238 7.43 4.42 4.30
C LEU A 238 6.19 4.50 3.39
N ALA A 239 5.28 3.54 3.49
CA ALA A 239 4.06 3.51 2.69
C ALA A 239 3.17 4.73 3.00
N ASN A 240 2.99 5.08 4.28
CA ASN A 240 2.30 6.31 4.68
C ASN A 240 2.95 7.55 4.08
N ARG A 241 4.28 7.65 4.14
CA ARG A 241 5.02 8.78 3.56
C ARG A 241 4.84 8.85 2.04
N ILE A 242 4.81 7.71 1.35
CA ILE A 242 4.53 7.62 -0.08
C ILE A 242 3.12 8.14 -0.36
N VAL A 243 2.10 7.58 0.29
CA VAL A 243 0.70 7.98 0.12
C VAL A 243 0.54 9.48 0.36
N GLN A 244 1.01 9.99 1.50
CA GLN A 244 0.97 11.41 1.82
C GLN A 244 1.71 12.27 0.80
N SER A 245 2.88 11.84 0.33
CA SER A 245 3.68 12.61 -0.64
C SER A 245 3.08 12.59 -2.05
N LEU A 246 2.41 11.51 -2.46
CA LEU A 246 1.74 11.44 -3.75
C LEU A 246 0.38 12.14 -3.71
N SER A 247 -0.28 12.19 -2.56
CA SER A 247 -1.48 13.00 -2.34
C SER A 247 -1.23 14.51 -2.30
N GLN A 248 0.04 14.95 -2.36
CA GLN A 248 0.37 16.36 -2.51
C GLN A 248 -0.11 16.90 -3.85
N PRO A 249 -0.61 18.14 -3.92
CA PRO A 249 -1.01 18.75 -5.16
C PRO A 249 0.11 18.81 -6.20
N TYR A 250 -0.26 18.59 -7.46
CA TYR A 250 0.60 18.73 -8.63
C TYR A 250 0.24 20.04 -9.34
N GLN A 251 1.24 20.86 -9.64
CA GLN A 251 1.09 21.96 -10.58
C GLN A 251 1.36 21.44 -11.98
N ILE A 252 0.34 21.49 -12.83
CA ILE A 252 0.40 21.01 -14.20
C ILE A 252 -0.18 22.11 -15.08
N LYS A 253 0.66 22.73 -15.93
CA LYS A 253 0.27 23.83 -16.82
C LYS A 253 -0.52 24.96 -16.12
N GLY A 254 -0.13 25.32 -14.89
CA GLY A 254 -0.79 26.37 -14.10
C GLY A 254 -2.13 25.98 -13.46
N LYS A 255 -2.58 24.72 -13.62
CA LYS A 255 -3.74 24.14 -12.92
C LYS A 255 -3.27 23.21 -11.82
N ARG A 256 -4.10 23.04 -10.78
CA ARG A 256 -3.84 22.15 -9.65
C ARG A 256 -4.55 20.82 -9.87
N ALA A 257 -3.80 19.72 -9.84
CA ALA A 257 -4.34 18.36 -9.83
C ALA A 257 -4.03 17.70 -8.49
N ILE A 258 -4.95 16.87 -7.99
CA ILE A 258 -4.74 16.03 -6.80
C ILE A 258 -5.15 14.62 -7.16
N ILE A 259 -4.28 13.68 -6.82
CA ILE A 259 -4.49 12.24 -6.96
C ILE A 259 -4.30 11.59 -5.58
N GLY A 260 -4.80 10.37 -5.43
CA GLY A 260 -4.42 9.52 -4.30
C GLY A 260 -3.35 8.53 -4.72
N ALA A 261 -2.97 7.66 -3.79
CA ALA A 261 -2.21 6.47 -4.10
C ALA A 261 -2.68 5.32 -3.22
N SER A 262 -2.92 4.18 -3.84
CA SER A 262 -3.16 2.91 -3.17
C SER A 262 -1.87 2.08 -3.21
N VAL A 263 -1.47 1.47 -2.10
CA VAL A 263 -0.20 0.73 -2.00
C VAL A 263 -0.41 -0.70 -1.46
N GLY A 264 -0.03 -1.70 -2.24
CA GLY A 264 0.09 -3.09 -1.77
C GLY A 264 1.51 -3.40 -1.33
N ILE A 265 1.69 -4.19 -0.27
CA ILE A 265 3.00 -4.56 0.28
C ILE A 265 3.07 -6.08 0.48
N ALA A 266 4.10 -6.72 -0.08
CA ALA A 266 4.43 -8.13 0.17
C ALA A 266 5.92 -8.28 0.49
N ILE A 267 6.30 -9.29 1.27
CA ILE A 267 7.66 -9.49 1.76
C ILE A 267 8.09 -10.93 1.53
N ALA A 268 9.14 -11.15 0.73
CA ALA A 268 9.79 -12.45 0.62
C ALA A 268 10.76 -12.66 1.81
N PRO A 269 10.86 -13.88 2.36
CA PRO A 269 10.21 -15.13 1.91
C PRO A 269 8.82 -15.38 2.52
N TYR A 270 8.26 -14.43 3.26
CA TYR A 270 7.05 -14.63 4.06
C TYR A 270 5.80 -14.80 3.19
N ASP A 271 5.66 -13.97 2.17
CA ASP A 271 4.45 -13.86 1.33
C ASP A 271 4.62 -14.51 -0.05
N GLY A 272 5.83 -14.99 -0.34
CA GLY A 272 6.21 -15.67 -1.59
C GLY A 272 7.70 -15.99 -1.60
N LEU A 273 8.08 -17.13 -2.19
CA LEU A 273 9.47 -17.56 -2.30
C LEU A 273 10.13 -17.17 -3.64
N ASP A 274 9.32 -16.93 -4.66
CA ASP A 274 9.75 -16.50 -5.98
C ASP A 274 9.02 -15.24 -6.46
N THR A 275 9.45 -14.74 -7.61
CA THR A 275 8.95 -13.50 -8.21
C THR A 275 7.45 -13.55 -8.48
N GLU A 276 6.94 -14.67 -8.98
CA GLU A 276 5.53 -14.80 -9.39
C GLU A 276 4.63 -14.81 -8.14
N GLU A 277 4.97 -15.63 -7.14
CA GLU A 277 4.26 -15.69 -5.87
C GLU A 277 4.24 -14.33 -5.17
N LEU A 278 5.39 -13.66 -5.07
CA LEU A 278 5.51 -12.37 -4.37
C LEU A 278 4.75 -11.25 -5.09
N THR A 279 4.83 -11.21 -6.42
CA THR A 279 4.11 -10.20 -7.23
C THR A 279 2.60 -10.42 -7.09
N HIS A 280 2.15 -11.67 -7.18
CA HIS A 280 0.73 -12.00 -7.00
C HIS A 280 0.21 -11.63 -5.60
N ALA A 281 0.99 -11.91 -4.55
CA ALA A 281 0.65 -11.48 -3.18
C ALA A 281 0.56 -9.95 -3.07
N CYS A 282 1.49 -9.23 -3.69
CA CYS A 282 1.51 -7.77 -3.67
C CYS A 282 0.32 -7.17 -4.44
N ASP A 283 -0.07 -7.75 -5.58
CA ASP A 283 -1.25 -7.36 -6.36
C ASP A 283 -2.54 -7.51 -5.57
N LEU A 284 -2.70 -8.64 -4.85
CA LEU A 284 -3.87 -8.86 -3.99
C LEU A 284 -3.95 -7.83 -2.87
N ALA A 285 -2.81 -7.46 -2.29
CA ALA A 285 -2.74 -6.41 -1.29
C ALA A 285 -3.08 -5.03 -1.88
N LEU A 286 -2.57 -4.72 -3.07
CA LEU A 286 -2.87 -3.46 -3.77
C LEU A 286 -4.35 -3.36 -4.12
N TYR A 287 -4.95 -4.44 -4.63
CA TYR A 287 -6.38 -4.49 -4.91
C TYR A 287 -7.21 -4.19 -3.66
N ALA A 288 -6.88 -4.79 -2.52
CA ALA A 288 -7.55 -4.51 -1.26
C ALA A 288 -7.33 -3.09 -0.74
N ALA A 289 -6.21 -2.44 -1.07
CA ALA A 289 -5.98 -1.04 -0.75
C ALA A 289 -6.87 -0.10 -1.59
N LYS A 290 -7.20 -0.50 -2.84
CA LYS A 290 -8.06 0.27 -3.74
C LYS A 290 -9.51 0.38 -3.28
N ASP A 291 -9.98 -0.49 -2.39
CA ASP A 291 -11.34 -0.42 -1.84
C ASP A 291 -11.53 0.82 -0.95
N THR A 292 -10.51 1.17 -0.18
CA THR A 292 -10.51 2.36 0.69
C THR A 292 -9.85 3.59 0.05
N ARG A 293 -8.92 3.36 -0.90
CA ARG A 293 -8.06 4.37 -1.57
C ARG A 293 -7.24 5.22 -0.59
N GLY A 294 -6.19 5.88 -1.10
CA GLY A 294 -5.35 6.76 -0.27
C GLY A 294 -4.76 6.07 0.97
N THR A 295 -4.47 4.78 0.88
CA THR A 295 -3.93 3.97 1.98
C THR A 295 -3.02 2.86 1.47
N PHE A 296 -2.44 2.09 2.39
CA PHE A 296 -1.65 0.92 2.09
C PHE A 296 -2.22 -0.33 2.76
N ARG A 297 -1.90 -1.51 2.22
CA ARG A 297 -2.24 -2.81 2.79
C ARG A 297 -1.04 -3.75 2.68
N PHE A 298 -0.78 -4.48 3.76
CA PHE A 298 0.07 -5.66 3.68
C PHE A 298 -0.72 -6.85 3.15
N TYR A 299 -0.05 -7.69 2.38
CA TYR A 299 -0.60 -8.98 2.03
C TYR A 299 -0.93 -9.79 3.29
N SER A 300 -2.12 -10.38 3.27
CA SER A 300 -2.54 -11.39 4.23
C SER A 300 -3.30 -12.47 3.48
N SER A 301 -3.15 -13.71 3.91
CA SER A 301 -3.89 -14.84 3.32
C SER A 301 -5.42 -14.68 3.39
N GLU A 302 -5.93 -13.86 4.33
CA GLU A 302 -7.35 -13.54 4.45
C GLU A 302 -7.85 -12.58 3.35
N LEU A 303 -6.97 -11.69 2.86
CA LEU A 303 -7.30 -10.78 1.74
C LEU A 303 -7.59 -11.53 0.45
N SER A 304 -6.93 -12.68 0.20
CA SER A 304 -7.21 -13.54 -0.96
C SER A 304 -8.67 -14.03 -0.99
N ALA A 305 -9.30 -14.24 0.18
CA ALA A 305 -10.70 -14.64 0.30
C ALA A 305 -11.68 -13.45 0.35
N ALA A 306 -11.22 -12.24 0.67
CA ALA A 306 -12.03 -11.02 0.69
C ALA A 306 -12.10 -10.35 -0.69
N ALA A 307 -11.01 -10.35 -1.45
CA ALA A 307 -10.94 -9.77 -2.80
C ALA A 307 -11.93 -10.42 -3.79
N SER A 308 -12.22 -11.72 -3.64
CA SER A 308 -13.27 -12.40 -4.43
C SER A 308 -14.71 -11.99 -4.05
N ARG A 309 -14.92 -11.31 -2.90
CA ARG A 309 -16.24 -10.85 -2.44
C ARG A 309 -16.50 -9.37 -2.74
N ALA A 310 -15.47 -8.56 -2.98
CA ALA A 310 -15.58 -7.13 -3.21
C ALA A 310 -16.07 -6.73 -4.64
N ALA A 311 -16.22 -7.70 -5.57
CA ALA A 311 -16.69 -7.43 -6.93
C ALA A 311 -18.24 -7.33 -7.07
N GLU A 312 -19.00 -7.75 -6.06
CA GLU A 312 -20.48 -7.72 -6.05
C GLU A 312 -21.14 -6.35 -5.70
N PRO A 313 -20.62 -5.51 -4.78
CA PRO A 313 -21.38 -4.39 -4.22
C PRO A 313 -21.76 -3.26 -5.19
N ALA A 314 -21.06 -3.08 -6.31
CA ALA A 314 -21.34 -1.97 -7.23
C ALA A 314 -22.68 -2.16 -7.98
N GLY A 315 -23.04 -3.41 -8.31
CA GLY A 315 -24.35 -3.75 -8.87
C GLY A 315 -25.44 -3.60 -7.83
N ASP A 316 -25.23 -4.19 -6.65
CA ASP A 316 -26.19 -4.20 -5.56
C ASP A 316 -26.49 -2.81 -5.00
N LEU A 317 -25.48 -1.92 -4.96
CA LEU A 317 -25.67 -0.55 -4.50
C LEU A 317 -26.57 0.25 -5.45
N ARG A 318 -26.45 0.07 -6.77
CA ARG A 318 -27.34 0.73 -7.73
C ARG A 318 -28.78 0.26 -7.52
N ASP A 319 -28.99 -1.04 -7.38
CA ASP A 319 -30.32 -1.60 -7.12
C ASP A 319 -30.89 -1.11 -5.78
N ALA A 320 -30.07 -1.06 -4.73
CA ALA A 320 -30.46 -0.56 -3.41
C ALA A 320 -30.85 0.94 -3.46
N VAL A 321 -30.12 1.75 -4.23
CA VAL A 321 -30.45 3.17 -4.47
C VAL A 321 -31.80 3.31 -5.15
N ASP A 322 -32.08 2.47 -6.15
CA ASP A 322 -33.33 2.51 -6.92
C ASP A 322 -34.53 1.98 -6.10
N ARG A 323 -34.32 0.92 -5.31
CA ARG A 323 -35.34 0.35 -4.40
C ARG A 323 -35.62 1.19 -3.16
N GLY A 324 -34.68 2.06 -2.76
CA GLY A 324 -34.79 2.86 -1.54
C GLY A 324 -34.42 2.09 -0.28
N ASP A 325 -33.52 1.11 -0.39
CA ASP A 325 -33.09 0.24 0.70
C ASP A 325 -32.11 0.94 1.68
N LEU A 326 -31.72 2.19 1.39
CA LEU A 326 -30.86 3.00 2.23
C LEU A 326 -31.67 3.94 3.12
N THR A 327 -31.37 3.93 4.42
CA THR A 327 -32.06 4.71 5.44
C THR A 327 -31.14 5.78 6.05
N LEU A 328 -31.72 6.77 6.70
CA LEU A 328 -30.99 7.77 7.47
C LEU A 328 -31.04 7.44 8.96
N ALA A 329 -29.89 7.55 9.60
CA ALA A 329 -29.75 7.60 11.04
C ALA A 329 -29.15 8.96 11.44
N TYR A 330 -29.43 9.40 12.66
CA TYR A 330 -29.13 10.74 13.16
C TYR A 330 -28.26 10.65 14.40
N GLN A 331 -27.02 11.12 14.30
CA GLN A 331 -26.12 11.15 15.45
C GLN A 331 -26.16 12.53 16.13
N PRO A 332 -26.39 12.62 17.45
CA PRO A 332 -26.50 13.90 18.14
C PRO A 332 -25.15 14.59 18.32
N LEU A 333 -25.14 15.91 18.10
CA LEU A 333 -24.08 16.84 18.50
C LEU A 333 -24.55 17.56 19.76
N VAL A 334 -23.79 17.37 20.84
CA VAL A 334 -24.20 17.75 22.20
C VAL A 334 -23.33 18.88 22.73
N ASP A 335 -23.95 19.86 23.39
CA ASP A 335 -23.22 20.86 24.17
C ASP A 335 -22.65 20.21 25.45
N PRO A 336 -21.32 20.10 25.59
CA PRO A 336 -20.69 19.37 26.70
C PRO A 336 -20.85 20.05 28.06
N LYS A 337 -21.38 21.28 28.11
CA LYS A 337 -21.67 22.01 29.36
C LYS A 337 -23.08 21.76 29.85
N THR A 338 -24.04 21.61 28.94
CA THR A 338 -25.47 21.50 29.27
C THR A 338 -26.08 20.12 29.01
N SER A 339 -25.33 19.22 28.38
CA SER A 339 -25.78 17.91 27.89
C SER A 339 -26.96 17.99 26.92
N LYS A 340 -27.28 19.17 26.38
CA LYS A 340 -28.40 19.37 25.45
C LYS A 340 -27.97 19.13 24.01
N VAL A 341 -28.79 18.41 23.25
CA VAL A 341 -28.58 18.23 21.81
C VAL A 341 -28.83 19.55 21.08
N LYS A 342 -27.91 19.94 20.18
CA LYS A 342 -28.00 21.18 19.38
C LYS A 342 -28.18 20.91 17.89
N CYS A 343 -27.63 19.81 17.41
CA CYS A 343 -27.69 19.40 16.01
C CYS A 343 -27.71 17.88 15.92
N PHE A 344 -28.21 17.33 14.82
CA PHE A 344 -28.02 15.94 14.44
C PHE A 344 -27.30 15.85 13.11
N GLU A 345 -26.30 15.00 13.02
CA GLU A 345 -25.69 14.63 11.75
C GLU A 345 -26.47 13.49 11.10
N ALA A 346 -26.92 13.70 9.86
CA ALA A 346 -27.60 12.71 9.06
C ALA A 346 -26.57 11.77 8.40
N LEU A 347 -26.63 10.50 8.77
CA LEU A 347 -25.72 9.46 8.35
C LEU A 347 -26.47 8.38 7.59
N LEU A 348 -26.00 8.06 6.39
CA LEU A 348 -26.59 7.03 5.55
C LEU A 348 -26.30 5.63 6.15
N ARG A 349 -27.27 4.74 6.04
CA ARG A 349 -27.16 3.34 6.48
C ARG A 349 -27.63 2.43 5.35
N TRP A 350 -26.92 1.32 5.15
CA TRP A 350 -27.27 0.33 4.16
C TRP A 350 -27.35 -1.05 4.81
N ALA A 351 -28.57 -1.53 5.00
CA ALA A 351 -28.83 -2.89 5.46
C ALA A 351 -28.91 -3.81 4.22
N HIS A 352 -27.86 -4.59 3.97
CA HIS A 352 -27.82 -5.51 2.85
C HIS A 352 -28.52 -6.83 3.19
N PRO A 353 -29.40 -7.38 2.33
CA PRO A 353 -30.16 -8.60 2.62
C PRO A 353 -29.28 -9.81 2.96
N GLU A 354 -28.11 -9.93 2.33
CA GLU A 354 -27.21 -11.08 2.52
C GLU A 354 -25.98 -10.76 3.38
N GLN A 355 -25.53 -9.51 3.40
CA GLN A 355 -24.27 -9.11 4.05
C GLN A 355 -24.49 -8.40 5.38
N GLY A 356 -25.74 -8.12 5.76
CA GLY A 356 -26.07 -7.32 6.93
C GLY A 356 -25.72 -5.85 6.74
N ASP A 357 -25.45 -5.14 7.83
CA ASP A 357 -25.15 -3.70 7.77
C ASP A 357 -23.79 -3.43 7.12
N ILE A 358 -23.82 -2.72 5.99
CA ILE A 358 -22.62 -2.31 5.26
C ILE A 358 -22.22 -0.91 5.73
N SER A 359 -20.95 -0.78 6.14
CA SER A 359 -20.39 0.50 6.60
C SER A 359 -20.39 1.56 5.49
N PRO A 360 -20.77 2.82 5.77
CA PRO A 360 -20.62 3.95 4.84
C PRO A 360 -19.20 4.12 4.28
N GLY A 361 -18.17 3.79 5.08
CA GLY A 361 -16.78 3.83 4.61
C GLY A 361 -16.47 2.88 3.47
N LEU A 362 -17.31 1.85 3.24
CA LEU A 362 -17.16 0.92 2.13
C LEU A 362 -17.97 1.35 0.89
N PHE A 363 -19.23 1.75 1.06
CA PHE A 363 -20.11 1.98 -0.10
C PHE A 363 -20.16 3.43 -0.60
N ILE A 364 -19.82 4.43 0.22
CA ILE A 364 -19.79 5.84 -0.22
C ILE A 364 -18.70 6.06 -1.29
N PRO A 365 -17.46 5.54 -1.17
CA PRO A 365 -16.46 5.64 -2.24
C PRO A 365 -16.95 5.02 -3.55
N ILE A 366 -17.58 3.84 -3.48
CA ILE A 366 -18.19 3.16 -4.62
C ILE A 366 -19.28 4.04 -5.26
N ALA A 367 -20.14 4.66 -4.44
CA ALA A 367 -21.17 5.58 -4.91
C ALA A 367 -20.58 6.81 -5.62
N GLU A 368 -19.48 7.37 -5.11
CA GLU A 368 -18.81 8.51 -5.74
C GLU A 368 -18.23 8.14 -7.10
N GLU A 369 -17.59 6.98 -7.22
CA GLU A 369 -16.96 6.50 -8.44
C GLU A 369 -17.97 6.24 -9.56
N ASN A 370 -19.13 5.70 -9.20
CA ASN A 370 -20.19 5.34 -10.13
C ASN A 370 -21.23 6.46 -10.32
N GLU A 371 -20.96 7.67 -9.82
CA GLU A 371 -21.85 8.86 -9.84
C GLU A 371 -23.20 8.69 -9.12
N LEU A 372 -23.40 7.55 -8.43
CA LEU A 372 -24.59 7.28 -7.61
C LEU A 372 -24.70 8.26 -6.43
N ILE A 373 -23.58 8.83 -5.97
CA ILE A 373 -23.54 9.84 -4.90
C ILE A 373 -24.42 11.06 -5.20
N LEU A 374 -24.60 11.39 -6.49
CA LEU A 374 -25.43 12.52 -6.89
C LEU A 374 -26.92 12.27 -6.63
N ALA A 375 -27.40 11.06 -6.93
CA ALA A 375 -28.79 10.67 -6.71
C ALA A 375 -29.05 10.43 -5.21
N LEU A 376 -28.11 9.76 -4.52
CA LEU A 376 -28.17 9.54 -3.08
C LEU A 376 -28.21 10.87 -2.32
N GLY A 377 -27.29 11.77 -2.63
CA GLY A 377 -27.21 13.08 -1.99
C GLY A 377 -28.49 13.91 -2.09
N GLU A 378 -29.21 13.83 -3.22
CA GLU A 378 -30.50 14.48 -3.38
C GLU A 378 -31.56 13.90 -2.44
N LYS A 379 -31.64 12.56 -2.36
CA LYS A 379 -32.58 11.87 -1.46
C LYS A 379 -32.26 12.17 0.01
N VAL A 380 -30.99 12.07 0.39
CA VAL A 380 -30.50 12.36 1.74
C VAL A 380 -30.85 13.79 2.16
N LEU A 381 -30.55 14.78 1.30
CA LEU A 381 -30.83 16.17 1.64
C LEU A 381 -32.32 16.42 1.84
N ARG A 382 -33.18 15.89 0.96
CA ARG A 382 -34.63 16.05 1.09
C ARG A 382 -35.16 15.40 2.36
N GLN A 383 -34.77 14.15 2.61
CA GLN A 383 -35.24 13.38 3.76
C GLN A 383 -34.76 14.02 5.08
N ALA A 384 -33.47 14.37 5.18
CA ALA A 384 -32.94 15.08 6.34
C ALA A 384 -33.64 16.42 6.61
N CYS A 385 -33.97 17.20 5.57
CA CYS A 385 -34.73 18.44 5.75
C CYS A 385 -36.16 18.19 6.25
N LEU A 386 -36.84 17.18 5.69
CA LEU A 386 -38.20 16.79 6.09
C LEU A 386 -38.23 16.32 7.55
N ASP A 387 -37.30 15.45 7.92
CA ASP A 387 -37.19 14.91 9.27
C ASP A 387 -36.87 16.01 10.29
N ALA A 388 -35.96 16.92 9.95
CA ALA A 388 -35.60 18.05 10.80
C ALA A 388 -36.74 19.06 11.00
N ALA A 389 -37.64 19.19 10.03
CA ALA A 389 -38.80 20.07 10.15
C ALA A 389 -39.74 19.63 11.28
N ALA A 390 -39.77 18.33 11.62
CA ALA A 390 -40.54 17.79 12.74
C ALA A 390 -39.89 18.04 14.11
N TRP A 391 -38.61 18.40 14.17
CA TRP A 391 -37.91 18.65 15.43
C TRP A 391 -38.11 20.09 15.93
N PRO A 392 -37.90 20.36 17.24
CA PRO A 392 -37.93 21.71 17.79
C PRO A 392 -37.03 22.68 17.02
N GLY A 393 -37.50 23.92 16.81
CA GLY A 393 -36.81 24.92 15.99
C GLY A 393 -35.39 25.30 16.44
N THR A 394 -34.98 24.91 17.65
CA THR A 394 -33.63 25.10 18.19
C THR A 394 -32.63 24.05 17.73
N ILE A 395 -33.09 22.90 17.20
CA ILE A 395 -32.23 21.78 16.80
C ILE A 395 -31.95 21.88 15.30
N ARG A 396 -30.69 21.75 14.91
CA ARG A 396 -30.23 21.80 13.52
C ARG A 396 -30.05 20.38 12.95
N VAL A 397 -29.94 20.27 11.62
CA VAL A 397 -29.55 19.05 10.93
C VAL A 397 -28.33 19.31 10.08
N ALA A 398 -27.33 18.44 10.19
CA ALA A 398 -26.12 18.47 9.38
C ALA A 398 -26.16 17.36 8.32
N VAL A 399 -25.80 17.70 7.09
CA VAL A 399 -25.80 16.77 5.95
C VAL A 399 -24.45 16.83 5.26
N ASN A 400 -23.81 15.67 5.12
CA ASN A 400 -22.57 15.49 4.38
C ASN A 400 -22.74 15.71 2.87
N VAL A 401 -21.85 16.49 2.28
CA VAL A 401 -21.85 16.83 0.85
C VAL A 401 -20.50 16.52 0.23
N SER A 402 -20.47 15.58 -0.72
CA SER A 402 -19.25 15.30 -1.49
C SER A 402 -18.85 16.49 -2.37
N ALA A 403 -17.56 16.59 -2.69
CA ALA A 403 -17.05 17.61 -3.60
C ALA A 403 -17.71 17.57 -5.00
N LYS A 404 -18.09 16.37 -5.46
CA LYS A 404 -18.83 16.17 -6.72
C LYS A 404 -20.23 16.78 -6.68
N GLN A 405 -20.95 16.65 -5.57
CA GLN A 405 -22.26 17.29 -5.40
C GLN A 405 -22.12 18.80 -5.34
N PHE A 406 -21.17 19.31 -4.56
CA PHE A 406 -21.01 20.75 -4.31
C PHE A 406 -20.69 21.54 -5.57
N THR A 407 -19.87 20.98 -6.46
CA THR A 407 -19.46 21.62 -7.73
C THR A 407 -20.49 21.48 -8.85
N ARG A 408 -21.61 20.79 -8.62
CA ARG A 408 -22.64 20.58 -9.63
C ARG A 408 -23.44 21.88 -9.86
N PRO A 409 -23.66 22.32 -11.11
CA PRO A 409 -24.30 23.61 -11.40
C PRO A 409 -25.70 23.82 -10.80
N ASN A 410 -26.42 22.74 -10.49
CA ASN A 410 -27.78 22.80 -9.95
C ASN A 410 -27.85 22.55 -8.43
N PHE A 411 -26.71 22.45 -7.72
CA PHE A 411 -26.69 22.10 -6.30
C PHE A 411 -27.48 23.11 -5.43
N VAL A 412 -27.25 24.41 -5.62
CA VAL A 412 -27.97 25.46 -4.87
C VAL A 412 -29.49 25.39 -5.10
N LYS A 413 -29.92 25.09 -6.33
CA LYS A 413 -31.34 24.91 -6.66
C LYS A 413 -31.94 23.71 -5.94
N LEU A 414 -31.17 22.63 -5.83
CA LEU A 414 -31.55 21.41 -5.13
C LEU A 414 -31.73 21.67 -3.63
N VAL A 415 -30.78 22.38 -2.99
CA VAL A 415 -30.89 22.81 -1.59
C VAL A 415 -32.14 23.68 -1.38
N THR A 416 -32.34 24.66 -2.27
CA THR A 416 -33.51 25.55 -2.22
C THR A 416 -34.83 24.76 -2.32
N ALA A 417 -34.89 23.77 -3.22
CA ALA A 417 -36.06 22.92 -3.39
C ALA A 417 -36.31 22.02 -2.17
N ALA A 418 -35.27 21.47 -1.55
CA ALA A 418 -35.39 20.65 -0.34
C ALA A 418 -35.92 21.46 0.86
N LEU A 419 -35.41 22.68 1.06
CA LEU A 419 -35.90 23.60 2.09
C LEU A 419 -37.35 24.03 1.83
N ALA A 420 -37.69 24.37 0.58
CA ALA A 420 -39.04 24.75 0.20
C ALA A 420 -40.06 23.61 0.38
N ALA A 421 -39.68 22.38 0.04
CA ALA A 421 -40.54 21.21 0.18
C ALA A 421 -40.76 20.79 1.64
N SER A 422 -39.74 20.93 2.49
CA SER A 422 -39.82 20.58 3.91
C SER A 422 -40.39 21.68 4.81
N GLY A 423 -40.30 22.95 4.37
CA GLY A 423 -40.61 24.10 5.21
C GLY A 423 -39.55 24.37 6.29
N LEU A 424 -38.39 23.70 6.25
CA LEU A 424 -37.31 23.91 7.20
C LEU A 424 -36.72 25.32 7.05
N ALA A 425 -36.57 26.03 8.17
CA ALA A 425 -35.89 27.32 8.17
C ALA A 425 -34.42 27.13 7.71
N PRO A 426 -33.91 27.91 6.72
CA PRO A 426 -32.60 27.68 6.14
C PRO A 426 -31.45 27.60 7.15
N GLY A 427 -31.48 28.44 8.20
CA GLY A 427 -30.46 28.45 9.26
C GLY A 427 -30.43 27.21 10.16
N ARG A 428 -31.37 26.27 9.99
CA ARG A 428 -31.38 24.96 10.65
C ARG A 428 -30.67 23.88 9.84
N LEU A 429 -30.38 24.11 8.55
CA LEU A 429 -29.62 23.20 7.71
C LEU A 429 -28.14 23.58 7.74
N GLU A 430 -27.31 22.62 8.14
CA GLU A 430 -25.85 22.65 8.08
C GLU A 430 -25.38 21.73 6.94
N LEU A 431 -24.55 22.25 6.04
CA LEU A 431 -23.93 21.46 4.99
C LEU A 431 -22.47 21.21 5.36
N GLU A 432 -22.11 19.95 5.54
CA GLU A 432 -20.75 19.52 5.89
C GLU A 432 -19.98 19.21 4.62
N ILE A 433 -18.80 19.83 4.49
CA ILE A 433 -17.93 19.67 3.33
C ILE A 433 -16.50 19.48 3.80
N THR A 434 -15.81 18.54 3.17
CA THR A 434 -14.39 18.29 3.44
C THR A 434 -13.52 19.32 2.71
N GLU A 435 -12.26 19.44 3.13
CA GLU A 435 -11.28 20.31 2.49
C GLU A 435 -11.08 20.02 0.98
N SER A 436 -11.44 18.81 0.53
CA SER A 436 -11.34 18.40 -0.87
C SER A 436 -12.18 19.24 -1.82
N VAL A 437 -13.23 19.94 -1.34
CA VAL A 437 -14.03 20.88 -2.16
C VAL A 437 -13.17 22.01 -2.74
N PHE A 438 -12.09 22.40 -2.07
CA PHE A 438 -11.21 23.48 -2.53
C PHE A 438 -10.21 23.04 -3.61
N VAL A 439 -10.27 21.79 -4.02
CA VAL A 439 -9.41 21.20 -5.03
C VAL A 439 -10.03 21.41 -6.41
N GLY A 440 -9.69 22.52 -7.06
CA GLY A 440 -10.13 22.82 -8.42
C GLY A 440 -10.39 24.30 -8.67
N ASP A 441 -11.55 24.61 -9.26
CA ASP A 441 -11.95 25.95 -9.69
C ASP A 441 -12.52 26.76 -8.51
N ILE A 442 -11.63 27.48 -7.84
CA ILE A 442 -11.92 28.28 -6.62
C ILE A 442 -13.03 29.32 -6.88
N GLU A 443 -13.09 29.91 -8.08
CA GLU A 443 -14.09 30.93 -8.40
C GLU A 443 -15.52 30.37 -8.42
N LYS A 444 -15.68 29.14 -8.93
CA LYS A 444 -16.97 28.44 -8.91
C LYS A 444 -17.39 28.07 -7.50
N VAL A 445 -16.44 27.56 -6.70
CA VAL A 445 -16.67 27.22 -5.30
C VAL A 445 -17.14 28.46 -4.54
N ASP A 446 -16.40 29.57 -4.65
CA ASP A 446 -16.76 30.85 -4.01
C ASP A 446 -18.16 31.37 -4.44
N ALA A 447 -18.55 31.16 -5.69
CA ALA A 447 -19.89 31.53 -6.16
C ALA A 447 -20.99 30.71 -5.47
N VAL A 448 -20.82 29.38 -5.39
CA VAL A 448 -21.76 28.48 -4.70
C VAL A 448 -21.85 28.84 -3.22
N PHE A 449 -20.72 29.08 -2.54
CA PHE A 449 -20.67 29.55 -1.15
C PHE A 449 -21.51 30.82 -0.94
N LYS A 450 -21.33 31.82 -1.81
CA LYS A 450 -22.08 33.09 -1.73
C LYS A 450 -23.59 32.88 -1.93
N GLU A 451 -23.99 31.97 -2.82
CA GLU A 451 -25.40 31.68 -3.06
C GLU A 451 -26.04 30.91 -1.90
N LEU A 452 -25.37 29.89 -1.36
CA LEU A 452 -25.84 29.16 -0.17
C LEU A 452 -25.96 30.09 1.04
N ARG A 453 -25.02 31.01 1.21
CA ARG A 453 -25.10 32.03 2.28
C ARG A 453 -26.30 32.96 2.10
N LYS A 454 -26.60 33.39 0.87
CA LYS A 454 -27.80 34.20 0.59
C LYS A 454 -29.08 33.44 0.89
N LEU A 455 -29.08 32.12 0.73
CA LEU A 455 -30.19 31.25 1.11
C LEU A 455 -30.33 31.16 2.64
N GLY A 456 -29.24 31.35 3.38
CA GLY A 456 -29.21 31.37 4.85
C GLY A 456 -28.90 30.02 5.48
N VAL A 457 -28.39 29.05 4.70
CA VAL A 457 -27.88 27.77 5.24
C VAL A 457 -26.53 27.98 5.90
N LYS A 458 -26.20 27.11 6.87
CA LYS A 458 -24.91 27.11 7.54
C LYS A 458 -23.92 26.18 6.84
N LEU A 459 -22.65 26.53 6.87
CA LEU A 459 -21.58 25.77 6.23
C LEU A 459 -20.58 25.28 7.27
N VAL A 460 -20.26 23.99 7.22
CA VAL A 460 -19.40 23.30 8.18
C VAL A 460 -18.20 22.73 7.44
N LEU A 461 -17.01 22.96 7.98
CA LEU A 461 -15.79 22.33 7.50
C LEU A 461 -15.55 21.03 8.25
N ASP A 462 -15.56 19.92 7.53
CA ASP A 462 -15.41 18.56 8.05
C ASP A 462 -13.98 18.03 7.90
N ASP A 463 -13.60 17.03 8.71
CA ASP A 463 -12.28 16.38 8.77
C ASP A 463 -11.10 17.39 8.88
N PHE A 464 -11.25 18.44 9.70
CA PHE A 464 -10.24 19.49 9.76
C PHE A 464 -8.94 19.02 10.43
N GLY A 465 -7.82 19.21 9.72
CA GLY A 465 -6.47 18.91 10.19
C GLY A 465 -5.86 17.62 9.63
N THR A 466 -6.63 16.73 9.00
CA THR A 466 -6.12 15.53 8.31
C THR A 466 -5.77 15.79 6.84
N GLY A 467 -6.22 16.93 6.28
CA GLY A 467 -5.97 17.39 4.92
C GLY A 467 -5.02 18.59 4.79
N TYR A 468 -5.01 19.21 3.59
CA TYR A 468 -4.24 20.42 3.29
C TYR A 468 -5.00 21.68 3.71
N SER A 469 -4.96 22.02 5.00
CA SER A 469 -5.47 23.30 5.49
C SER A 469 -4.55 24.46 5.04
N SER A 470 -4.79 25.02 3.85
CA SER A 470 -4.32 26.38 3.61
C SER A 470 -5.23 27.31 4.40
N LEU A 471 -4.70 27.92 5.47
CA LEU A 471 -5.35 29.00 6.24
C LEU A 471 -5.98 30.08 5.32
N GLY A 472 -5.48 30.22 4.09
CA GLY A 472 -6.07 31.09 3.06
C GLY A 472 -7.51 30.72 2.68
N TYR A 473 -7.90 29.44 2.70
CA TYR A 473 -9.27 29.01 2.40
C TYR A 473 -10.21 29.26 3.57
N LEU A 474 -9.78 29.04 4.81
CA LEU A 474 -10.55 29.40 6.00
C LEU A 474 -10.83 30.91 6.09
N LYS A 475 -9.90 31.73 5.58
CA LYS A 475 -10.08 33.18 5.53
C LYS A 475 -11.16 33.61 4.51
N ASN A 476 -11.31 32.88 3.41
CA ASN A 476 -12.21 33.26 2.30
C ASN A 476 -13.54 32.48 2.34
N GLY A 477 -13.50 31.22 2.75
CA GLY A 477 -14.65 30.37 3.05
C GLY A 477 -15.27 30.81 4.36
N HIS A 478 -16.41 31.47 4.27
CA HIS A 478 -17.15 31.95 5.44
C HIS A 478 -17.89 30.78 6.09
N PHE A 479 -17.15 29.90 6.77
CA PHE A 479 -17.69 28.79 7.53
C PHE A 479 -18.31 29.25 8.86
N ASP A 480 -19.34 28.54 9.31
CA ASP A 480 -19.97 28.76 10.60
C ASP A 480 -19.39 27.82 11.67
N LYS A 481 -18.80 26.70 11.26
CA LYS A 481 -18.37 25.63 12.15
C LYS A 481 -17.18 24.84 11.58
N ILE A 482 -16.30 24.36 12.46
CA ILE A 482 -15.20 23.43 12.15
C ILE A 482 -15.39 22.15 12.98
N LYS A 483 -15.31 20.98 12.34
CA LYS A 483 -15.25 19.66 13.00
C LYS A 483 -13.80 19.20 13.11
N ILE A 484 -13.38 18.89 14.34
CA ILE A 484 -12.05 18.38 14.66
C ILE A 484 -12.09 16.87 14.47
N ASP A 485 -11.31 16.40 13.51
CA ASP A 485 -11.25 14.99 13.12
C ASP A 485 -10.95 14.06 14.31
N GLN A 486 -11.65 12.93 14.35
CA GLN A 486 -11.53 11.92 15.41
C GLN A 486 -10.10 11.43 15.66
N SER A 487 -9.20 11.48 14.67
CA SER A 487 -7.80 11.07 14.80
C SER A 487 -7.00 11.94 15.77
N PHE A 488 -7.42 13.19 16.00
CA PHE A 488 -6.84 14.07 17.01
C PHE A 488 -7.49 13.91 18.39
N VAL A 489 -8.72 13.39 18.45
CA VAL A 489 -9.48 13.25 19.68
C VAL A 489 -9.22 11.89 20.33
N ARG A 490 -9.23 10.81 19.53
CA ARG A 490 -9.04 9.44 20.01
C ARG A 490 -7.65 9.27 20.63
N GLY A 491 -7.62 8.90 21.90
CA GLY A 491 -6.36 8.66 22.62
C GLY A 491 -5.57 9.92 23.00
N CYS A 492 -6.15 11.12 22.86
CA CYS A 492 -5.49 12.39 23.17
C CYS A 492 -5.01 12.53 24.63
N THR A 493 -5.46 11.67 25.54
CA THR A 493 -5.07 11.65 26.96
C THR A 493 -3.89 10.72 27.26
N GLU A 494 -3.33 10.04 26.24
CA GLU A 494 -2.17 9.17 26.39
C GLU A 494 -0.88 9.98 26.69
N ALA A 495 0.01 9.40 27.49
CA ALA A 495 1.22 10.09 27.94
C ALA A 495 2.20 10.32 26.78
N GLY A 496 2.59 11.57 26.55
CA GLY A 496 3.53 11.97 25.49
C GLY A 496 2.86 12.35 24.16
N ASP A 497 1.52 12.36 24.10
CA ASP A 497 0.79 12.78 22.90
C ASP A 497 0.81 14.31 22.71
N THR A 498 0.97 14.73 21.45
CA THR A 498 0.91 16.12 21.00
C THR A 498 -0.50 16.57 20.62
N ASN A 499 -1.44 15.64 20.43
CA ASN A 499 -2.82 15.91 20.04
C ASN A 499 -3.56 16.95 20.92
N PRO A 500 -3.39 16.99 22.26
CA PRO A 500 -3.98 18.06 23.08
C PRO A 500 -3.60 19.47 22.66
N ALA A 501 -2.36 19.66 22.17
CA ALA A 501 -1.88 20.95 21.69
C ALA A 501 -2.50 21.30 20.34
N ILE A 502 -2.68 20.31 19.45
CA ILE A 502 -3.34 20.48 18.15
C ILE A 502 -4.80 20.89 18.34
N ILE A 503 -5.56 20.17 19.19
CA ILE A 503 -6.94 20.53 19.54
C ILE A 503 -7.00 21.98 20.04
N SER A 504 -6.10 22.37 20.93
CA SER A 504 -6.05 23.74 21.48
C SER A 504 -5.80 24.79 20.38
N ALA A 505 -4.93 24.50 19.42
CA ALA A 505 -4.66 25.38 18.29
C ALA A 505 -5.87 25.53 17.36
N ILE A 506 -6.57 24.43 17.06
CA ILE A 506 -7.78 24.44 16.22
C ILE A 506 -8.90 25.24 16.91
N VAL A 507 -9.12 25.02 18.21
CA VAL A 507 -10.13 25.78 18.97
C VAL A 507 -9.81 27.28 19.00
N ALA A 508 -8.54 27.65 19.24
CA ALA A 508 -8.13 29.05 19.23
C ALA A 508 -8.30 29.70 17.84
N LEU A 509 -8.02 28.96 16.76
CA LEU A 509 -8.22 29.42 15.39
C LEU A 509 -9.71 29.64 15.09
N ALA A 510 -10.57 28.68 15.43
CA ALA A 510 -12.01 28.79 15.23
C ALA A 510 -12.59 30.00 15.98
N GLN A 511 -12.18 30.20 17.24
CA GLN A 511 -12.58 31.37 18.03
C GLN A 511 -12.14 32.70 17.38
N ALA A 512 -10.91 32.76 16.86
CA ALA A 512 -10.41 33.96 16.17
C ALA A 512 -11.18 34.27 14.88
N LEU A 513 -11.76 33.24 14.24
CA LEU A 513 -12.56 33.37 13.02
C LEU A 513 -14.07 33.46 13.29
N GLY A 514 -14.51 33.35 14.57
CA GLY A 514 -15.91 33.39 14.95
C GLY A 514 -16.73 32.14 14.57
N MET A 515 -16.06 30.98 14.51
CA MET A 515 -16.66 29.69 14.12
C MET A 515 -16.93 28.82 15.36
N GLU A 516 -18.03 28.06 15.35
CA GLU A 516 -18.31 27.00 16.34
C GLU A 516 -17.36 25.80 16.12
N THR A 517 -17.00 25.08 17.18
CA THR A 517 -16.16 23.87 17.10
C THR A 517 -16.92 22.61 17.49
N VAL A 518 -16.69 21.51 16.77
CA VAL A 518 -17.16 20.17 17.15
C VAL A 518 -15.95 19.27 17.33
N ALA A 519 -15.85 18.57 18.47
CA ALA A 519 -14.91 17.46 18.60
C ALA A 519 -15.60 16.14 18.26
N GLU A 520 -15.06 15.42 17.27
CA GLU A 520 -15.62 14.16 16.81
C GLU A 520 -14.99 12.93 17.45
N GLY A 521 -15.71 11.81 17.41
CA GLY A 521 -15.19 10.52 17.84
C GLY A 521 -14.85 10.44 19.33
N VAL A 522 -15.49 11.26 20.18
CA VAL A 522 -15.29 11.16 21.63
C VAL A 522 -15.98 9.91 22.16
N GLU A 523 -15.20 9.02 22.79
CA GLU A 523 -15.69 7.72 23.27
C GLU A 523 -15.43 7.50 24.76
N ALA A 524 -14.55 8.29 25.38
CA ALA A 524 -14.22 8.16 26.80
C ALA A 524 -14.39 9.45 27.60
N MET A 525 -14.56 9.30 28.92
CA MET A 525 -14.79 10.42 29.85
C MET A 525 -13.56 11.33 30.00
N ASP A 526 -12.35 10.79 29.87
CA ASP A 526 -11.12 11.56 29.93
C ASP A 526 -10.90 12.41 28.67
N GLU A 527 -11.22 11.86 27.50
CA GLU A 527 -11.27 12.60 26.23
C GLU A 527 -12.29 13.73 26.33
N LEU A 528 -13.52 13.44 26.77
CA LEU A 528 -14.57 14.44 26.97
C LEU A 528 -14.13 15.55 27.91
N ALA A 529 -13.51 15.20 29.05
CA ALA A 529 -12.95 16.19 29.98
C ALA A 529 -11.87 17.05 29.32
N LEU A 530 -11.00 16.45 28.50
CA LEU A 530 -9.96 17.17 27.79
C LEU A 530 -10.57 18.15 26.76
N VAL A 531 -11.36 17.68 25.80
CA VAL A 531 -11.94 18.55 24.76
C VAL A 531 -12.81 19.66 25.36
N ARG A 532 -13.57 19.35 26.42
CA ARG A 532 -14.31 20.35 27.19
C ARG A 532 -13.39 21.39 27.84
N SER A 533 -12.28 20.98 28.44
CA SER A 533 -11.30 21.89 29.05
C SER A 533 -10.57 22.77 28.02
N ARG A 534 -10.43 22.30 26.78
CA ARG A 534 -9.84 23.06 25.67
C ARG A 534 -10.82 24.02 25.01
N GLY A 535 -12.10 23.93 25.33
CA GLY A 535 -13.11 24.89 24.91
C GLY A 535 -13.88 24.51 23.65
N ALA A 536 -13.95 23.22 23.30
CA ALA A 536 -14.85 22.75 22.23
C ALA A 536 -16.31 23.11 22.53
N ASP A 537 -17.03 23.64 21.54
CA ASP A 537 -18.41 24.12 21.70
C ASP A 537 -19.43 22.98 21.69
N LEU A 538 -19.20 21.97 20.83
CA LEU A 538 -20.02 20.79 20.69
C LEU A 538 -19.14 19.53 20.68
N VAL A 539 -19.73 18.41 21.04
CA VAL A 539 -19.09 17.10 21.02
C VAL A 539 -20.00 16.10 20.30
N GLN A 540 -19.38 15.26 19.48
CA GLN A 540 -20.00 14.13 18.81
C GLN A 540 -19.19 12.87 19.09
N GLY A 541 -19.89 11.78 19.38
CA GLY A 541 -19.27 10.48 19.60
C GLY A 541 -20.12 9.55 20.43
N PHE A 542 -19.69 8.30 20.54
CA PHE A 542 -20.42 7.26 21.26
C PHE A 542 -20.51 7.50 22.76
N ILE A 543 -19.70 8.43 23.31
CA ILE A 543 -19.85 8.90 24.69
C ILE A 543 -21.27 9.42 24.98
N TYR A 544 -21.99 9.94 23.98
CA TYR A 544 -23.36 10.45 24.16
C TYR A 544 -24.41 9.52 23.57
N SER A 545 -24.22 9.11 22.31
CA SER A 545 -25.14 8.21 21.63
C SER A 545 -24.53 7.72 20.32
N GLN A 546 -24.90 6.49 19.94
CA GLN A 546 -24.82 6.07 18.54
C GLN A 546 -25.88 6.82 17.71
N ALA A 547 -25.81 6.67 16.38
CA ALA A 547 -26.81 7.23 15.49
C ALA A 547 -28.17 6.55 15.73
N LEU A 548 -29.21 7.35 15.85
CA LEU A 548 -30.59 6.94 16.16
C LEU A 548 -31.43 7.00 14.89
N ASP A 549 -32.42 6.14 14.74
CA ASP A 549 -33.39 6.34 13.66
C ASP A 549 -34.33 7.53 13.97
N GLN A 550 -35.10 7.97 12.96
CA GLN A 550 -35.98 9.11 13.12
C GLN A 550 -37.07 8.88 14.19
N ASP A 551 -37.59 7.66 14.32
CA ASP A 551 -38.65 7.35 15.28
C ASP A 551 -38.12 7.44 16.72
N GLU A 552 -36.90 6.96 16.95
CA GLU A 552 -36.17 7.11 18.21
C GLU A 552 -35.89 8.57 18.55
N VAL A 553 -35.48 9.37 17.56
CA VAL A 553 -35.27 10.82 17.73
C VAL A 553 -36.57 11.49 18.17
N LEU A 554 -37.69 11.23 17.49
CA LEU A 554 -39.00 11.80 17.81
C LEU A 554 -39.49 11.34 19.19
N ALA A 555 -39.32 10.06 19.53
CA ALA A 555 -39.70 9.51 20.84
C ALA A 555 -38.92 10.20 21.98
N ARG A 556 -37.61 10.41 21.81
CA ARG A 556 -36.79 11.13 22.79
C ARG A 556 -37.18 12.60 22.90
N LEU A 557 -37.46 13.27 21.79
CA LEU A 557 -37.90 14.68 21.77
C LEU A 557 -39.28 14.87 22.40
N ALA A 558 -40.18 13.88 22.31
CA ALA A 558 -41.51 13.93 22.92
C ALA A 558 -41.46 13.98 24.46
N THR A 559 -40.37 13.50 25.07
CA THR A 559 -40.19 13.48 26.53
C THR A 559 -39.69 14.80 27.11
N GLY A 560 -39.33 15.79 26.27
CA GLY A 560 -38.89 17.12 26.68
C GLY A 560 -37.67 17.63 25.91
N GLU A 561 -36.88 18.53 26.51
CA GLU A 561 -35.59 18.92 25.93
C GLU A 561 -34.66 17.70 25.87
N MET A 562 -34.27 17.30 24.66
CA MET A 562 -33.38 16.15 24.48
C MET A 562 -32.02 16.42 25.11
N LYS A 563 -31.79 15.72 26.23
CA LYS A 563 -30.50 15.65 26.90
C LYS A 563 -29.89 14.28 26.67
N CYS A 564 -28.60 14.27 26.33
CA CYS A 564 -27.79 13.07 26.27
C CYS A 564 -26.74 13.21 27.36
N GLU A 565 -26.86 12.41 28.42
CA GLU A 565 -25.80 12.37 29.44
C GLU A 565 -24.63 11.53 28.91
N PRO A 566 -23.38 11.92 29.21
CA PRO A 566 -22.23 11.18 28.74
C PRO A 566 -22.11 9.85 29.50
N GLU A 567 -22.07 8.74 28.76
CA GLU A 567 -21.87 7.39 29.25
C GLU A 567 -20.74 6.71 28.47
N GLY A 568 -19.70 6.28 29.17
CA GLY A 568 -18.57 5.59 28.54
C GLY A 568 -17.46 5.26 29.54
N PRO A 569 -16.40 4.59 29.09
CA PRO A 569 -15.29 4.22 29.94
C PRO A 569 -14.60 5.45 30.56
N PRO A 570 -14.06 5.33 31.80
CA PRO A 570 -13.38 6.43 32.48
C PRO A 570 -12.08 6.87 31.79
N ARG A 571 -11.49 5.99 30.97
CA ARG A 571 -10.33 6.28 30.12
C ARG A 571 -10.50 5.64 28.76
N PHE A 572 -10.02 6.33 27.72
CA PHE A 572 -9.90 5.74 26.41
C PHE A 572 -9.07 4.46 26.49
N ARG A 573 -9.56 3.41 25.81
CA ARG A 573 -8.85 2.15 25.64
C ARG A 573 -8.77 1.92 24.15
N SER A 574 -7.59 1.54 23.68
CA SER A 574 -7.33 1.28 22.25
C SER A 574 -8.45 0.46 21.63
N GLU A 575 -8.90 0.88 20.45
CA GLU A 575 -10.00 0.30 19.68
C GLU A 575 -9.89 -1.23 19.64
N ARG A 576 -10.98 -1.91 20.05
CA ARG A 576 -11.06 -3.37 20.07
C ARG A 576 -11.85 -3.83 18.86
N ILE A 577 -11.18 -4.49 17.93
CA ILE A 577 -11.84 -5.14 16.81
C ILE A 577 -12.47 -6.41 17.37
N THR A 578 -13.79 -6.53 17.29
CA THR A 578 -14.48 -7.79 17.58
C THR A 578 -14.23 -8.73 16.42
N ILE A 579 -13.55 -9.84 16.69
CA ILE A 579 -13.20 -10.85 15.70
C ILE A 579 -13.58 -12.18 16.34
N PHE A 580 -14.26 -13.05 15.62
CA PHE A 580 -14.51 -14.42 16.05
C PHE A 580 -13.69 -15.35 15.17
N ARG A 581 -12.47 -15.64 15.60
CA ARG A 581 -11.49 -16.41 14.82
C ARG A 581 -10.79 -17.43 15.69
N LYS A 582 -10.68 -18.66 15.17
CA LYS A 582 -9.84 -19.69 15.77
C LYS A 582 -8.37 -19.33 15.59
N VAL A 583 -7.63 -19.24 16.68
CA VAL A 583 -6.19 -18.90 16.71
C VAL A 583 -5.45 -19.84 17.66
N GLY A 584 -4.13 -19.87 17.55
CA GLY A 584 -3.30 -20.66 18.45
C GLY A 584 -2.95 -19.92 19.73
N LEU A 585 -2.78 -20.66 20.81
CA LEU A 585 -2.15 -20.19 22.03
C LEU A 585 -1.08 -21.17 22.48
N ILE A 586 0.15 -20.70 22.64
CA ILE A 586 1.28 -21.49 23.11
C ILE A 586 1.51 -21.17 24.57
N HIS A 587 1.62 -22.21 25.39
CA HIS A 587 2.06 -22.12 26.77
C HIS A 587 3.13 -23.18 27.00
N GLU A 588 4.32 -22.75 27.44
CA GLU A 588 5.51 -23.58 27.53
C GLU A 588 5.80 -24.30 26.19
N ASP A 589 5.62 -25.62 26.14
CA ASP A 589 5.80 -26.46 24.97
C ASP A 589 4.47 -26.98 24.37
N HIS A 590 3.32 -26.60 24.94
CA HIS A 590 1.99 -27.03 24.50
C HIS A 590 1.30 -25.99 23.60
N TYR A 591 0.54 -26.46 22.61
CA TYR A 591 -0.26 -25.64 21.69
C TYR A 591 -1.76 -25.89 21.91
N TYR A 592 -2.50 -24.83 22.17
CA TYR A 592 -3.93 -24.82 22.39
C TYR A 592 -4.66 -24.14 21.23
N ASP A 593 -5.84 -24.64 20.89
CA ASP A 593 -6.76 -23.94 20.01
C ASP A 593 -7.72 -23.06 20.82
N VAL A 594 -7.73 -21.77 20.54
CA VAL A 594 -8.60 -20.79 21.23
C VAL A 594 -9.39 -19.95 20.24
N ILE A 595 -10.49 -19.35 20.69
CA ILE A 595 -11.23 -18.36 19.92
C ILE A 595 -10.77 -16.98 20.36
N LEU A 596 -10.16 -16.22 19.45
CA LEU A 596 -10.03 -14.78 19.59
C LEU A 596 -11.44 -14.18 19.49
N ARG A 597 -11.83 -13.37 20.48
CA ARG A 597 -13.11 -12.64 20.58
C ARG A 597 -12.96 -11.17 20.22
N ASN A 598 -11.86 -10.57 20.67
CA ASN A 598 -11.47 -9.23 20.26
C ASN A 598 -9.96 -9.04 20.40
N ILE A 599 -9.45 -8.06 19.66
CA ILE A 599 -8.04 -7.67 19.67
C ILE A 599 -7.93 -6.15 19.61
N SER A 600 -6.96 -5.60 20.33
CA SER A 600 -6.56 -4.20 20.23
C SER A 600 -5.05 -4.10 20.06
N LYS A 601 -4.55 -2.87 19.94
CA LYS A 601 -3.11 -2.58 19.91
C LYS A 601 -2.34 -3.19 21.11
N THR A 602 -2.97 -3.31 22.27
CA THR A 602 -2.29 -3.62 23.55
C THR A 602 -2.78 -4.90 24.22
N GLY A 603 -3.78 -5.59 23.67
CA GLY A 603 -4.29 -6.82 24.26
C GLY A 603 -5.34 -7.51 23.42
N ALA A 604 -5.83 -8.63 23.94
CA ALA A 604 -6.87 -9.42 23.30
C ALA A 604 -7.77 -10.08 24.34
N ARG A 605 -8.95 -10.53 23.90
CA ARG A 605 -9.78 -11.46 24.67
C ARG A 605 -9.89 -12.77 23.92
N ILE A 606 -9.65 -13.87 24.63
CA ILE A 606 -9.75 -15.23 24.11
C ILE A 606 -10.77 -16.06 24.88
N MET A 607 -11.22 -17.16 24.28
CA MET A 607 -12.09 -18.17 24.86
C MET A 607 -11.65 -19.58 24.46
N GLY A 608 -12.11 -20.60 25.20
CA GLY A 608 -11.87 -22.01 24.89
C GLY A 608 -10.89 -22.72 25.83
N LEU A 609 -10.41 -22.02 26.86
CA LEU A 609 -9.58 -22.60 27.92
C LEU A 609 -10.23 -22.40 29.29
N ALA A 610 -10.16 -23.45 30.11
CA ALA A 610 -10.52 -23.43 31.52
C ALA A 610 -9.29 -23.68 32.40
N GLY A 611 -9.30 -23.07 33.59
CA GLY A 611 -8.25 -23.26 34.59
C GLY A 611 -6.97 -22.46 34.35
N VAL A 612 -6.99 -21.40 33.53
CA VAL A 612 -5.82 -20.54 33.26
C VAL A 612 -5.66 -19.50 34.39
N PRO A 613 -4.56 -19.51 35.18
CA PRO A 613 -4.35 -18.54 36.24
C PRO A 613 -4.06 -17.13 35.71
N THR A 614 -4.48 -16.09 36.44
CA THR A 614 -4.02 -14.71 36.19
C THR A 614 -2.51 -14.63 36.44
N GLY A 615 -1.78 -13.94 35.56
CA GLY A 615 -0.32 -13.80 35.61
C GLY A 615 0.45 -14.78 34.72
N THR A 616 -0.24 -15.78 34.13
CA THR A 616 0.36 -16.76 33.21
C THR A 616 0.93 -16.09 31.96
N ASP A 617 2.15 -16.46 31.59
CA ASP A 617 2.81 -16.04 30.36
C ASP A 617 2.42 -16.98 29.22
N VAL A 618 1.89 -16.42 28.13
CA VAL A 618 1.41 -17.17 26.95
C VAL A 618 1.84 -16.46 25.68
N VAL A 619 1.94 -17.20 24.57
CA VAL A 619 2.19 -16.63 23.25
C VAL A 619 0.99 -16.86 22.36
N LEU A 620 0.35 -15.78 21.94
CA LEU A 620 -0.79 -15.83 21.02
C LEU A 620 -0.27 -15.91 19.58
N ASP A 621 -0.72 -16.91 18.83
CA ASP A 621 -0.39 -17.13 17.42
C ASP A 621 -1.53 -16.65 16.54
N LEU A 622 -1.36 -15.46 15.94
CA LEU A 622 -2.35 -14.84 15.05
C LEU A 622 -2.33 -15.44 13.63
N GLY A 623 -1.44 -16.42 13.38
CA GLY A 623 -1.18 -17.00 12.07
C GLY A 623 -0.18 -16.18 11.24
N ASN A 624 0.22 -16.70 10.09
CA ASN A 624 1.20 -16.08 9.19
C ASN A 624 2.49 -15.64 9.89
N GLY A 625 2.96 -16.44 10.87
CA GLY A 625 4.18 -16.17 11.63
C GLY A 625 4.12 -15.01 12.62
N GLN A 626 2.91 -14.58 12.99
CA GLN A 626 2.68 -13.49 13.93
C GLN A 626 2.49 -14.03 15.35
N LEU A 627 3.57 -14.04 16.12
CA LEU A 627 3.54 -14.44 17.53
C LEU A 627 3.53 -13.22 18.45
N VAL A 628 2.63 -13.21 19.42
CA VAL A 628 2.43 -12.11 20.37
C VAL A 628 2.64 -12.61 21.81
N VAL A 629 3.76 -12.22 22.41
CA VAL A 629 4.01 -12.51 23.82
C VAL A 629 3.03 -11.73 24.69
N SER A 630 2.33 -12.46 25.56
CA SER A 630 1.16 -11.97 26.27
C SER A 630 1.13 -12.46 27.71
N LYS A 631 0.56 -11.65 28.59
CA LYS A 631 0.28 -12.01 29.99
C LYS A 631 -1.21 -12.06 30.23
N VAL A 632 -1.69 -13.11 30.90
CA VAL A 632 -3.08 -13.22 31.33
C VAL A 632 -3.32 -12.20 32.45
N VAL A 633 -4.19 -11.22 32.23
CA VAL A 633 -4.50 -10.14 33.19
C VAL A 633 -5.86 -10.28 33.84
N ASN A 634 -6.76 -11.05 33.24
CA ASN A 634 -8.01 -11.48 33.87
C ASN A 634 -8.43 -12.85 33.33
N THR A 635 -9.18 -13.59 34.14
CA THR A 635 -9.76 -14.88 33.77
C THR A 635 -11.18 -15.00 34.29
N THR A 636 -12.05 -15.62 33.50
CA THR A 636 -13.34 -16.18 33.88
C THR A 636 -13.31 -17.69 33.61
N GLU A 637 -14.41 -18.42 33.86
CA GLU A 637 -14.45 -19.88 33.64
C GLU A 637 -14.10 -20.31 32.21
N ASN A 638 -14.43 -19.49 31.20
CA ASN A 638 -14.28 -19.82 29.78
C ASN A 638 -13.60 -18.72 28.94
N SER A 639 -13.09 -17.64 29.57
CA SER A 639 -12.50 -16.51 28.85
C SER A 639 -11.33 -15.89 29.59
N GLN A 640 -10.30 -15.50 28.83
CA GLN A 640 -9.10 -14.85 29.36
C GLN A 640 -8.85 -13.53 28.64
N GLY A 641 -8.50 -12.51 29.41
CA GLY A 641 -7.99 -11.24 28.91
C GLY A 641 -6.47 -11.27 28.90
N LEU A 642 -5.91 -10.97 27.73
CA LEU A 642 -4.47 -10.93 27.48
C LEU A 642 -4.01 -9.48 27.37
N LYS A 643 -2.87 -9.17 28.00
CA LYS A 643 -2.12 -7.94 27.78
C LYS A 643 -0.86 -8.28 27.00
N PHE A 644 -0.62 -7.57 25.91
CA PHE A 644 0.57 -7.76 25.09
C PHE A 644 1.78 -7.11 25.74
N GLU A 645 2.94 -7.77 25.64
CA GLU A 645 4.21 -7.20 26.08
C GLU A 645 4.65 -6.09 25.11
N THR A 646 4.56 -6.35 23.81
CA THR A 646 4.82 -5.38 22.74
C THR A 646 3.52 -5.02 22.05
N ALA A 647 3.27 -3.73 21.89
CA ALA A 647 2.10 -3.24 21.18
C ALA A 647 2.12 -3.67 19.70
N LEU A 648 0.96 -4.04 19.16
CA LEU A 648 0.77 -4.27 17.74
C LEU A 648 0.83 -2.96 16.96
N ILE A 649 1.03 -3.07 15.66
CA ILE A 649 0.99 -1.96 14.70
C ILE A 649 -0.25 -2.07 13.81
N SER A 650 -0.69 -0.95 13.24
CA SER A 650 -1.81 -0.93 12.30
C SER A 650 -1.44 -1.66 11.01
N ASP A 651 -2.38 -2.42 10.45
CA ASP A 651 -2.24 -3.05 9.13
C ASP A 651 -2.51 -2.11 7.94
N GLY A 652 -2.91 -0.87 8.23
CA GLY A 652 -3.26 0.17 7.25
C GLY A 652 -4.76 0.42 7.08
N CYS A 653 -5.63 -0.43 7.64
CA CYS A 653 -7.08 -0.30 7.46
C CYS A 653 -7.86 -0.96 8.61
N GLY A 654 -7.59 -0.50 9.82
CA GLY A 654 -8.38 -0.87 11.01
C GLY A 654 -8.07 -2.24 11.58
N GLY A 655 -7.08 -2.98 11.07
CA GLY A 655 -6.56 -4.22 11.64
C GLY A 655 -5.27 -4.01 12.46
N PHE A 656 -4.85 -5.05 13.19
CA PHE A 656 -3.61 -5.05 13.96
C PHE A 656 -2.70 -6.22 13.57
N MET A 657 -1.40 -5.96 13.53
CA MET A 657 -0.38 -6.96 13.19
C MET A 657 0.90 -6.78 14.03
N THR A 658 1.73 -7.82 14.12
CA THR A 658 3.03 -7.70 14.80
C THR A 658 4.04 -6.90 13.97
N ARG A 659 5.02 -6.25 14.59
CA ARG A 659 6.08 -5.56 13.84
C ARG A 659 6.95 -6.53 13.03
N HIS A 660 7.26 -7.68 13.62
CA HIS A 660 8.08 -8.73 13.01
C HIS A 660 7.32 -10.06 12.94
N ARG A 661 7.64 -10.85 11.92
CA ARG A 661 7.18 -12.23 11.76
C ARG A 661 8.34 -13.19 11.98
N ILE A 662 8.05 -14.43 12.35
CA ILE A 662 9.09 -15.47 12.33
C ILE A 662 9.45 -15.77 10.88
N SER A 663 10.74 -15.66 10.57
CA SER A 663 11.27 -15.93 9.24
C SER A 663 11.08 -17.41 8.82
N PRO A 664 10.52 -17.69 7.64
CA PRO A 664 10.54 -19.02 7.02
C PRO A 664 11.92 -19.67 6.98
N TYR A 665 12.99 -18.89 6.83
CA TYR A 665 14.36 -19.44 6.87
C TYR A 665 14.74 -19.95 8.26
N ALA A 666 14.36 -19.23 9.32
CA ALA A 666 14.57 -19.67 10.69
C ALA A 666 13.76 -20.95 10.99
N LEU A 667 12.57 -21.09 10.41
CA LEU A 667 11.79 -22.33 10.50
C LEU A 667 12.45 -23.49 9.78
N ALA A 668 13.04 -23.23 8.61
CA ALA A 668 13.79 -24.24 7.87
C ALA A 668 15.03 -24.75 8.60
N GLU A 669 15.73 -23.87 9.34
CA GLU A 669 16.80 -24.29 10.24
C GLU A 669 16.31 -25.20 11.37
N ALA A 670 15.07 -24.99 11.84
CA ALA A 670 14.42 -25.83 12.84
C ALA A 670 13.82 -27.14 12.28
N GLY A 671 14.03 -27.45 11.00
CA GLY A 671 13.59 -28.71 10.36
C GLY A 671 12.22 -28.66 9.68
N ILE A 672 11.59 -27.48 9.59
CA ILE A 672 10.30 -27.30 8.89
C ILE A 672 10.57 -27.06 7.39
N PRO A 673 9.82 -27.66 6.45
CA PRO A 673 10.00 -27.38 5.03
C PRO A 673 9.88 -25.87 4.71
N LEU A 674 10.82 -25.34 3.92
CA LEU A 674 10.79 -23.94 3.50
C LEU A 674 9.58 -23.70 2.59
N ALA A 675 8.64 -22.90 3.07
CA ALA A 675 7.45 -22.45 2.37
C ALA A 675 7.12 -21.02 2.79
N ALA A 676 6.42 -20.26 1.93
CA ALA A 676 5.76 -19.03 2.35
C ALA A 676 4.75 -19.33 3.46
N LEU A 677 4.47 -18.34 4.30
CA LEU A 677 3.58 -18.50 5.44
C LEU A 677 2.13 -18.51 4.93
N GLY A 678 1.55 -19.71 4.80
CA GLY A 678 0.17 -19.92 4.38
C GLY A 678 -0.87 -19.67 5.49
N PRO A 679 -2.18 -19.66 5.14
CA PRO A 679 -3.26 -19.38 6.10
C PRO A 679 -3.30 -20.40 7.24
N GLY A 680 -3.45 -19.90 8.46
CA GLY A 680 -3.74 -20.70 9.65
C GLY A 680 -2.63 -20.74 10.70
N SER A 681 -2.75 -21.72 11.60
CA SER A 681 -1.86 -21.98 12.73
C SER A 681 -0.41 -22.21 12.30
N PHE A 682 0.53 -21.66 13.08
CA PHE A 682 1.97 -21.75 12.85
C PHE A 682 2.44 -23.20 12.59
N PRO A 683 3.33 -23.45 11.61
CA PRO A 683 3.75 -24.80 11.22
C PRO A 683 4.31 -25.68 12.36
N LEU A 684 4.84 -25.08 13.45
CA LEU A 684 5.30 -25.84 14.62
C LEU A 684 4.19 -26.69 15.25
N ALA A 685 2.91 -26.28 15.17
CA ALA A 685 1.81 -27.01 15.80
C ALA A 685 1.63 -28.43 15.23
N LYS A 686 1.80 -28.58 13.91
CA LYS A 686 1.74 -29.89 13.22
C LYS A 686 3.04 -30.69 13.38
N TRP A 687 4.18 -30.01 13.55
CA TRP A 687 5.49 -30.67 13.66
C TRP A 687 5.78 -31.18 15.09
N ARG A 688 5.25 -30.51 16.13
CA ARG A 688 5.41 -30.88 17.55
C ARG A 688 4.46 -32.00 18.04
N GLU A 689 3.69 -32.65 17.16
CA GLU A 689 2.87 -33.82 17.54
C GLU A 689 3.69 -34.96 18.17
N THR A 690 5.01 -34.97 17.97
CA THR A 690 5.95 -35.98 18.48
C THR A 690 6.46 -35.75 19.91
N GLN A 691 6.22 -34.58 20.54
CA GLN A 691 6.61 -34.27 21.92
C GLN A 691 5.49 -33.52 22.65
N ARG A 692 4.45 -34.22 23.10
CA ARG A 692 3.39 -33.63 23.93
C ARG A 692 3.75 -33.70 25.41
N SER A 693 4.07 -32.56 26.01
CA SER A 693 3.90 -32.39 27.45
C SER A 693 2.42 -32.48 27.83
N VAL A 694 2.14 -32.84 29.09
CA VAL A 694 0.76 -32.92 29.61
C VAL A 694 0.16 -31.51 29.62
N PRO A 695 -1.02 -31.29 29.01
CA PRO A 695 -1.64 -29.97 29.01
C PRO A 695 -1.94 -29.51 30.44
N GLN A 696 -1.51 -28.30 30.79
CA GLN A 696 -1.79 -27.70 32.09
C GLN A 696 -3.20 -27.09 32.17
N PHE A 697 -3.73 -26.65 31.03
CA PHE A 697 -5.08 -26.09 30.92
C PHE A 697 -6.04 -27.05 30.22
N VAL A 698 -7.33 -26.96 30.57
CA VAL A 698 -8.38 -27.78 29.96
C VAL A 698 -8.92 -27.06 28.73
N GLN A 699 -8.78 -27.67 27.56
CA GLN A 699 -9.39 -27.16 26.33
C GLN A 699 -10.87 -27.55 26.29
N LEU A 700 -11.74 -26.54 26.19
CA LEU A 700 -13.18 -26.72 26.15
C LEU A 700 -13.63 -27.04 24.71
N GLU A 701 -14.61 -27.94 24.54
CA GLU A 701 -15.22 -28.16 23.24
C GLU A 701 -16.04 -26.92 22.83
N LEU A 702 -15.62 -26.29 21.74
CA LEU A 702 -16.26 -25.11 21.19
C LEU A 702 -17.33 -25.54 20.18
N THR A 703 -18.55 -25.84 20.65
CA THR A 703 -19.68 -26.04 19.72
C THR A 703 -20.12 -24.70 19.15
N SER A 704 -20.11 -24.59 17.81
CA SER A 704 -20.45 -23.39 17.02
C SER A 704 -21.81 -22.76 17.36
N ASN A 705 -22.70 -23.49 18.03
CA ASN A 705 -24.08 -23.09 18.33
C ASN A 705 -24.31 -22.44 19.71
N GLN A 706 -23.36 -22.48 20.66
CA GLN A 706 -23.53 -21.80 21.95
C GLN A 706 -23.08 -20.32 21.92
N ALA A 707 -22.32 -19.91 20.90
CA ALA A 707 -21.77 -18.55 20.78
C ALA A 707 -22.77 -17.50 20.28
N PHE A 708 -23.91 -17.90 19.72
CA PHE A 708 -24.91 -17.00 19.12
C PHE A 708 -26.00 -16.51 20.08
N ARG A 709 -26.08 -17.02 21.33
CA ARG A 709 -27.23 -16.77 22.23
C ARG A 709 -26.97 -15.81 23.40
N GLU A 710 -25.75 -15.34 23.60
CA GLU A 710 -25.41 -14.39 24.67
C GLU A 710 -24.74 -13.11 24.10
N GLY A 711 -25.26 -12.63 22.97
CA GLY A 711 -24.90 -11.34 22.38
C GLY A 711 -25.82 -10.24 22.87
#